data_AF-D0MHB2-F1
#
_entry.id   AF-D0MHB2-F1
#
_cell.length_a   1.000
_cell.length_b   1.000
_cell.length_c   1.000
_cell.angle_alpha   90.00
_cell.angle_beta   90.00
_cell.angle_gamma   90.00
#
_symmetry.space_group_name_H-M   'P 1'
#
loop_
_entity.id
_entity.type
_entity.pdbx_description
1 polymer ?
#
loop_
_entity_poly.entity_id
_entity_poly.type
_entity_poly.pdbx_seq_one_letter_code
_entity_poly.pdbx_strand_id
1 'polypeptide(L)'
;MRRLLLTAGSILLLLPASQAQNAWINEFHYDNASTDEKEFVEIVLENAGSFNLSDFTLVLYNGANGEAYGTHTLDTFTEGVTDGNYTLYYKYIESIQNGTPDGLALCYQDNVIQFISYEGTFTATDGCAAGTTSTDIGVAEDGTGSSSESLQLIGSGSEYDEFLGWFIATASPGDPNDPMQTLISRPVVNETKGLSYHTIQEAIDNADPGDEITLAPGVYTESITIDRPISLIGMLEDWLAKRARSRPAPRRTQSVGCSLPVVIDVSGNAIGINITASNVYLADFCITGATNANLYTNSVISNLTLSNIESVNAGLYGHGLDLHNDAVVTTLNISTSYFAGNFIGIRIRGSLDGGEINGSLFEQNRHSGLYTTHGSDATGSTYVRYLNIFNTDFYDNPCKAVYAEKLSHTHFLNVEVRNSGTAADADCAYPEAIDINLKYGGYERLRFERVTVTGSIGEGLHIKGRADYGNASVDDVVIQDSYFESNSIGVAIGGNVGQSRGLSIVSSAIVNNGNEPDRYLYKDNTPTSYATRGGVLIYDVPDDAWIDVGYNCIVNNGTVEYNGTYGFGLANVSDATVEAVNVWWGQPTGPVFFTGTFTEGNYVFGNVVTSPYATEPHADIEGCGGPTGTCTLATLGTLQKLNSSTGRAQILGPDGILVVQNSPLQPNVNLQLVGVTDGDGNSVFTETSPGVWEYTGGGQPPTEAWAYYQRIDTNDPTNQFFLQVSTVCPSEPDGTLEAHLDPHFSFQDALPMTFAVHGAAPNPFHTRATLAVELPQAARVTARVFDLLGREVARITDRELPAGTHRLVWEPNGLSGGTYLLRLEVREADGTYHRHTQLLTFVR
;
A
#
# COMPACT_ATOMS: atom_id res chain seq x y z
N MET A 1 50.28 40.96 -17.34
CA MET A 1 49.04 41.77 -17.34
C MET A 1 47.85 40.88 -17.62
N ARG A 2 47.11 40.52 -16.58
CA ARG A 2 45.63 40.42 -16.47
C ARG A 2 45.35 39.69 -15.15
N ARG A 3 45.04 40.47 -14.12
CA ARG A 3 44.46 40.02 -12.85
C ARG A 3 43.02 39.61 -13.12
N LEU A 4 42.55 38.49 -12.59
CA LEU A 4 41.13 38.28 -12.29
C LEU A 4 41.01 37.58 -10.93
N LEU A 5 40.05 38.05 -10.15
CA LEU A 5 39.89 37.87 -8.71
C LEU A 5 39.62 36.42 -8.28
N LEU A 6 40.18 36.02 -7.13
CA LEU A 6 39.58 34.98 -6.29
C LEU A 6 38.32 35.56 -5.65
N THR A 7 37.15 35.02 -5.99
CA THR A 7 35.97 35.09 -5.13
C THR A 7 35.98 33.85 -4.23
N ALA A 8 36.21 34.05 -2.94
CA ALA A 8 36.01 33.03 -1.93
C ALA A 8 34.51 32.71 -1.84
N GLY A 9 34.09 31.57 -2.38
CA GLY A 9 32.78 31.00 -2.10
C GLY A 9 32.89 30.23 -0.79
N SER A 10 32.36 30.81 0.28
CA SER A 10 32.20 30.17 1.58
C SER A 10 31.42 28.86 1.40
N ILE A 11 32.06 27.74 1.74
CA ILE A 11 31.34 26.48 2.00
C ILE A 11 30.59 26.70 3.30
N LEU A 12 29.31 27.03 3.20
CA LEU A 12 28.38 27.02 4.31
C LEU A 12 28.16 25.54 4.65
N LEU A 13 28.81 25.03 5.70
CA LEU A 13 28.35 23.81 6.34
C LEU A 13 26.95 24.13 6.87
N LEU A 14 25.92 23.61 6.20
CA LEU A 14 24.58 23.48 6.78
C LEU A 14 24.70 22.42 7.88
N LEU A 15 24.98 22.89 9.10
CA LEU A 15 24.61 22.18 10.31
C LEU A 15 23.10 21.92 10.23
N PRO A 16 22.58 20.81 10.80
CA PRO A 16 21.15 20.72 11.04
C PRO A 16 20.77 21.99 11.81
N ALA A 17 19.74 22.70 11.34
CA ALA A 17 19.17 23.79 12.12
C ALA A 17 18.82 23.18 13.48
N SER A 18 19.55 23.55 14.53
CA SER A 18 19.09 23.32 15.89
C SER A 18 17.71 23.95 15.94
N GLN A 19 16.69 23.16 16.23
CA GLN A 19 15.37 23.70 16.53
C GLN A 19 15.59 24.83 17.55
N ALA A 20 15.28 26.06 17.17
CA ALA A 20 15.51 27.20 18.03
C ALA A 20 14.70 26.98 19.32
N GLN A 21 15.35 27.03 20.48
CA GLN A 21 14.69 26.78 21.75
C GLN A 21 13.87 28.00 22.13
N ASN A 22 12.60 28.01 21.73
CA ASN A 22 11.69 29.09 22.06
C ASN A 22 11.25 28.98 23.52
N ALA A 23 11.94 29.73 24.38
CA ALA A 23 11.67 29.82 25.81
C ALA A 23 12.02 31.22 26.31
N TRP A 24 11.34 31.69 27.35
CA TRP A 24 11.63 33.00 27.95
C TRP A 24 11.18 33.07 29.41
N ILE A 25 11.79 33.98 30.15
CA ILE A 25 11.36 34.37 31.50
C ILE A 25 10.07 35.19 31.34
N ASN A 26 8.99 34.71 31.97
CA ASN A 26 7.64 35.20 31.76
C ASN A 26 7.13 36.09 32.89
N GLU A 27 7.52 35.74 34.11
CA GLU A 27 7.10 36.39 35.34
C GLU A 27 8.16 36.18 36.41
N PHE A 28 8.43 37.18 37.26
CA PHE A 28 9.26 36.99 38.45
C PHE A 28 8.95 38.02 39.54
N HIS A 29 9.34 37.69 40.77
CA HIS A 29 9.17 38.54 41.95
C HIS A 29 10.46 38.50 42.78
N TYR A 30 11.01 39.66 43.14
CA TYR A 30 12.32 39.75 43.81
C TYR A 30 12.36 40.72 45.01
N ASP A 31 11.37 41.59 45.21
CA ASP A 31 11.42 42.59 46.29
C ASP A 31 10.03 42.93 46.88
N ASN A 32 9.97 43.12 48.21
CA ASN A 32 8.74 43.45 48.93
C ASN A 32 8.87 44.64 49.87
N ALA A 33 7.72 45.16 50.33
CA ALA A 33 7.67 45.98 51.52
C ALA A 33 8.14 45.19 52.77
N SER A 34 9.39 45.43 53.16
CA SER A 34 10.10 44.90 54.34
C SER A 34 10.93 43.62 54.14
N THR A 35 10.47 42.46 54.60
CA THR A 35 11.16 41.18 54.34
C THR A 35 10.64 40.58 53.06
N ASP A 36 11.54 40.16 52.18
CA ASP A 36 11.20 39.51 50.93
C ASP A 36 10.50 38.17 51.21
N GLU A 37 9.32 38.00 50.63
CA GLU A 37 8.44 36.86 50.81
C GLU A 37 7.90 36.42 49.45
N LYS A 38 7.95 35.10 49.18
CA LYS A 38 7.43 34.48 47.94
C LYS A 38 8.13 34.91 46.65
N GLU A 39 9.43 35.16 46.71
CA GLU A 39 10.26 35.34 45.52
C GLU A 39 10.17 34.11 44.60
N PHE A 40 10.02 34.33 43.31
CA PHE A 40 9.89 33.26 42.31
C PHE A 40 10.29 33.72 40.91
N VAL A 41 10.51 32.74 40.04
CA VAL A 41 10.68 32.94 38.59
C VAL A 41 9.81 31.94 37.84
N GLU A 42 9.16 32.41 36.79
CA GLU A 42 8.40 31.63 35.82
C GLU A 42 9.04 31.70 34.43
N ILE A 43 9.07 30.56 33.75
CA ILE A 43 9.59 30.38 32.41
C ILE A 43 8.49 29.77 31.55
N VAL A 44 8.28 30.35 30.37
CA VAL A 44 7.48 29.72 29.32
C VAL A 44 8.41 28.92 28.42
N LEU A 45 8.02 27.69 28.08
CA LEU A 45 8.72 26.82 27.13
C LEU A 45 7.75 26.31 26.06
N GLU A 46 8.05 26.58 24.79
CA GLU A 46 7.31 26.01 23.67
C GLU A 46 7.64 24.52 23.49
N ASN A 47 6.63 23.69 23.24
CA ASN A 47 6.73 22.25 22.96
C ASN A 47 7.57 21.49 24.01
N ALA A 48 7.36 21.74 25.30
CA ALA A 48 8.19 21.24 26.39
C ALA A 48 8.48 19.72 26.33
N GLY A 49 7.52 18.91 25.84
CA GLY A 49 7.69 17.47 25.64
C GLY A 49 8.77 17.07 24.62
N SER A 50 9.25 18.01 23.79
CA SER A 50 10.33 17.78 22.81
C SER A 50 11.73 17.93 23.41
N PHE A 51 11.83 18.34 24.67
CA PHE A 51 13.12 18.65 25.29
C PHE A 51 13.34 17.87 26.60
N ASN A 52 14.62 17.64 26.92
CA ASN A 52 15.01 17.28 28.27
C ASN A 52 15.05 18.54 29.14
N LEU A 53 14.13 18.68 30.09
CA LEU A 53 14.01 19.89 30.92
C LEU A 53 15.28 20.20 31.73
N SER A 54 16.12 19.20 32.04
CA SER A 54 17.40 19.43 32.73
C SER A 54 18.45 20.15 31.88
N ASP A 55 18.25 20.26 30.55
CA ASP A 55 19.12 21.00 29.65
C ASP A 55 18.87 22.52 29.70
N PHE A 56 17.72 22.96 30.26
CA PHE A 56 17.40 24.36 30.49
C PHE A 56 17.84 24.79 31.89
N THR A 57 18.56 25.91 31.98
CA THR A 57 19.07 26.46 33.24
C THR A 57 18.69 27.93 33.40
N LEU A 58 18.13 28.26 34.57
CA LEU A 58 18.01 29.63 35.08
C LEU A 58 19.23 29.93 35.96
N VAL A 59 19.94 31.02 35.67
CA VAL A 59 21.10 31.49 36.43
C VAL A 59 20.83 32.87 36.99
N LEU A 60 21.02 33.04 38.30
CA LEU A 60 20.89 34.32 39.00
C LEU A 60 22.25 35.00 39.07
N TYR A 61 22.30 36.30 38.79
CA TYR A 61 23.53 37.09 38.73
C TYR A 61 23.48 38.31 39.64
N ASN A 62 24.60 38.55 40.32
CA ASN A 62 24.84 39.77 41.07
C ASN A 62 25.41 40.83 40.14
N GLY A 63 24.72 41.96 39.92
CA GLY A 63 25.17 42.97 38.98
C GLY A 63 26.25 43.90 39.50
N ALA A 64 26.60 43.85 40.80
CA ALA A 64 27.73 44.61 41.35
C ALA A 64 29.10 44.03 40.94
N ASN A 65 29.20 42.72 40.74
CA ASN A 65 30.43 42.03 40.30
C ASN A 65 30.26 41.20 39.02
N GLY A 66 29.02 41.02 38.54
CA GLY A 66 28.67 40.22 37.37
C GLY A 66 28.77 38.71 37.59
N GLU A 67 28.96 38.23 38.82
CA GLU A 67 29.13 36.81 39.13
C GLU A 67 27.78 36.12 39.33
N ALA A 68 27.66 34.88 38.85
CA ALA A 68 26.54 34.00 39.11
C ALA A 68 26.53 33.53 40.58
N TYR A 69 25.38 33.61 41.25
CA TYR A 69 25.25 33.20 42.65
C TYR A 69 24.18 32.11 42.89
N GLY A 70 23.38 31.78 41.87
CA GLY A 70 22.39 30.71 41.92
C GLY A 70 22.17 30.08 40.54
N THR A 71 21.90 28.77 40.50
CA THR A 71 21.59 28.05 39.25
C THR A 71 20.53 26.99 39.52
N HIS A 72 19.51 26.96 38.68
CA HIS A 72 18.36 26.07 38.78
C HIS A 72 18.04 25.47 37.42
N THR A 73 17.91 24.15 37.33
CA THR A 73 17.49 23.46 36.10
C THR A 73 15.97 23.39 36.02
N LEU A 74 15.39 23.44 34.82
CA LEU A 74 13.93 23.54 34.62
C LEU A 74 13.18 22.28 35.08
N ASP A 75 13.81 21.11 35.10
CA ASP A 75 13.26 19.87 35.68
C ASP A 75 13.02 19.96 37.21
N THR A 76 13.52 21.01 37.85
CA THR A 76 13.30 21.30 39.28
C THR A 76 12.20 22.35 39.54
N PHE A 77 11.55 22.85 38.49
CA PHE A 77 10.43 23.78 38.56
C PHE A 77 9.11 23.02 38.71
N THR A 78 8.08 23.70 39.20
CA THR A 78 6.71 23.19 39.21
C THR A 78 6.09 23.47 37.85
N GLU A 79 5.53 22.45 37.22
CA GLU A 79 4.77 22.59 35.98
C GLU A 79 3.40 23.22 36.27
N GLY A 80 3.09 24.30 35.55
CA GLY A 80 1.82 25.02 35.58
C GLY A 80 0.87 24.57 34.46
N VAL A 81 0.06 25.51 33.97
CA VAL A 81 -0.81 25.34 32.81
C VAL A 81 0.01 25.21 31.52
N THR A 82 -0.54 24.45 30.58
CA THR A 82 -0.12 24.51 29.17
C THR A 82 -1.19 25.26 28.38
N ASP A 83 -0.81 26.36 27.74
CA ASP A 83 -1.66 27.17 26.87
C ASP A 83 -1.18 27.02 25.42
N GLY A 84 -2.00 26.40 24.57
CA GLY A 84 -1.58 25.97 23.24
C GLY A 84 -0.43 24.96 23.31
N ASN A 85 0.73 25.33 22.77
CA ASN A 85 1.96 24.53 22.83
C ASN A 85 2.99 25.11 23.80
N TYR A 86 2.62 26.09 24.64
CA TYR A 86 3.50 26.68 25.64
C TYR A 86 3.18 26.13 27.02
N THR A 87 4.18 25.57 27.71
CA THR A 87 4.04 25.14 29.10
C THR A 87 4.74 26.14 30.01
N LEU A 88 4.03 26.56 31.08
CA LEU A 88 4.54 27.47 32.08
C LEU A 88 5.19 26.66 33.21
N TYR A 89 6.41 27.04 33.59
CA TYR A 89 7.16 26.41 34.68
C TYR A 89 7.56 27.48 35.68
N TYR A 90 7.19 27.32 36.95
CA TYR A 90 7.52 28.28 37.99
C TYR A 90 8.27 27.65 39.16
N LYS A 91 9.10 28.44 39.84
CA LYS A 91 9.83 28.00 41.02
C LYS A 91 9.98 29.15 42.00
N TYR A 92 9.58 28.91 43.25
CA TYR A 92 9.94 29.77 44.36
C TYR A 92 11.42 29.62 44.69
N ILE A 93 12.15 30.73 44.75
CA ILE A 93 13.59 30.78 44.96
C ILE A 93 13.84 31.77 46.09
N GLU A 94 14.41 31.31 47.20
CA GLU A 94 14.73 32.17 48.33
C GLU A 94 15.94 33.06 48.01
N SER A 95 15.89 34.33 48.44
CA SER A 95 16.99 35.31 48.37
C SER A 95 17.43 35.65 46.94
N ILE A 96 16.48 35.96 46.07
CA ILE A 96 16.77 36.70 44.84
C ILE A 96 17.29 38.08 45.28
N GLN A 97 18.37 38.55 44.66
CA GLN A 97 19.01 39.79 45.12
C GLN A 97 18.27 41.01 44.52
N ASN A 98 18.10 42.06 45.33
CA ASN A 98 17.46 43.33 44.98
C ASN A 98 18.49 44.48 44.80
N GLY A 99 19.67 44.15 44.28
CA GLY A 99 20.74 45.10 43.97
C GLY A 99 20.49 45.90 42.70
N THR A 100 21.03 47.12 42.65
CA THR A 100 20.93 48.05 41.51
C THR A 100 22.21 48.02 40.65
N PRO A 101 22.28 47.25 39.54
CA PRO A 101 21.33 46.23 39.06
C PRO A 101 21.68 44.81 39.55
N ASP A 102 20.76 43.86 39.36
CA ASP A 102 20.92 42.39 39.41
C ASP A 102 20.16 41.76 38.22
N GLY A 103 20.30 40.45 37.97
CA GLY A 103 19.69 39.86 36.78
C GLY A 103 19.58 38.34 36.72
N LEU A 104 18.87 37.90 35.67
CA LEU A 104 18.47 36.52 35.42
C LEU A 104 18.85 36.13 33.99
N ALA A 105 19.54 35.00 33.82
CA ALA A 105 19.76 34.40 32.50
C ALA A 105 19.05 33.06 32.37
N LEU A 106 18.35 32.88 31.25
CA LEU A 106 17.82 31.59 30.82
C LEU A 106 18.74 31.03 29.72
N CYS A 107 19.15 29.77 29.87
CA CYS A 107 20.13 29.13 29.02
C CYS A 107 19.68 27.70 28.63
N TYR A 108 20.11 27.23 27.47
CA TYR A 108 19.96 25.85 27.01
C TYR A 108 21.30 25.26 26.60
N GLN A 109 21.72 24.18 27.26
CA GLN A 109 23.02 23.53 27.04
C GLN A 109 24.17 24.56 27.04
N ASP A 110 24.19 25.43 28.06
CA ASP A 110 25.14 26.55 28.27
C ASP A 110 25.08 27.70 27.25
N ASN A 111 24.15 27.69 26.29
CA ASN A 111 23.91 28.82 25.38
C ASN A 111 22.83 29.74 25.94
N VAL A 112 23.08 31.05 25.97
CA VAL A 112 22.10 32.04 26.42
C VAL A 112 20.91 32.08 25.47
N ILE A 113 19.71 31.88 26.02
CA ILE A 113 18.43 32.18 25.35
C ILE A 113 18.07 33.64 25.64
N GLN A 114 18.12 34.02 26.92
CA GLN A 114 17.72 35.34 27.38
C GLN A 114 18.59 35.77 28.56
N PHE A 115 19.00 37.04 28.61
CA PHE A 115 19.68 37.64 29.76
C PHE A 115 19.09 39.02 30.07
N ILE A 116 18.28 39.07 31.12
CA ILE A 116 17.59 40.28 31.58
C ILE A 116 18.12 40.75 32.92
N SER A 117 17.98 42.03 33.19
CA SER A 117 18.27 42.66 34.47
C SER A 117 17.18 43.64 34.85
N TYR A 118 17.13 43.98 36.13
CA TYR A 118 16.27 45.02 36.68
C TYR A 118 17.14 46.12 37.28
N GLU A 119 16.61 47.35 37.27
CA GLU A 119 17.27 48.55 37.81
C GLU A 119 18.59 48.95 37.14
N GLY A 120 18.81 48.53 35.89
CA GLY A 120 19.99 48.86 35.10
C GLY A 120 20.57 47.67 34.33
N THR A 121 21.77 47.82 33.77
CA THR A 121 22.46 46.77 33.00
C THR A 121 23.84 46.47 33.57
N PHE A 122 24.32 45.24 33.41
CA PHE A 122 25.68 44.82 33.77
C PHE A 122 26.17 43.71 32.83
N THR A 123 27.47 43.41 32.86
CA THR A 123 28.07 42.32 32.08
C THR A 123 28.41 41.17 32.99
N ALA A 124 27.94 39.96 32.66
CA ALA A 124 28.27 38.76 33.42
C ALA A 124 29.76 38.40 33.27
N THR A 125 30.39 37.99 34.37
CA THR A 125 31.81 37.62 34.43
C THR A 125 32.04 36.12 34.39
N ASP A 126 31.02 35.32 34.72
CA ASP A 126 30.99 33.86 34.64
C ASP A 126 29.59 33.34 34.23
N GLY A 127 29.33 32.03 34.42
CA GLY A 127 28.09 31.38 34.05
C GLY A 127 27.84 31.30 32.53
N CYS A 128 26.62 30.90 32.13
CA CYS A 128 26.28 30.77 30.71
C CYS A 128 26.23 32.13 29.97
N ALA A 129 26.06 33.24 30.70
CA ALA A 129 26.04 34.58 30.13
C ALA A 129 27.40 35.28 30.11
N ALA A 130 28.49 34.60 30.49
CA ALA A 130 29.83 35.20 30.60
C ALA A 130 30.22 36.05 29.37
N GLY A 131 30.54 37.32 29.61
CA GLY A 131 30.90 38.29 28.58
C GLY A 131 29.72 38.94 27.83
N THR A 132 28.49 38.55 28.15
CA THR A 132 27.26 39.15 27.63
C THR A 132 26.76 40.23 28.58
N THR A 133 26.26 41.35 28.03
CA THR A 133 25.61 42.41 28.81
C THR A 133 24.11 42.14 28.88
N SER A 134 23.52 42.25 30.06
CA SER A 134 22.08 42.07 30.29
C SER A 134 21.25 43.16 29.61
N THR A 135 19.97 42.86 29.36
CA THR A 135 18.97 43.84 28.91
C THR A 135 18.12 44.28 30.10
N ASP A 136 18.11 45.57 30.41
CA ASP A 136 17.25 46.13 31.45
C ASP A 136 15.78 46.07 31.02
N ILE A 137 14.93 45.47 31.86
CA ILE A 137 13.49 45.33 31.60
C ILE A 137 12.73 46.64 31.75
N GLY A 138 13.33 47.65 32.39
CA GLY A 138 12.77 49.00 32.51
C GLY A 138 11.64 49.14 33.54
N VAL A 139 11.38 48.10 34.33
CA VAL A 139 10.43 48.08 35.45
C VAL A 139 11.15 47.47 36.67
N ALA A 140 10.85 47.97 37.87
CA ALA A 140 11.48 47.55 39.10
C ALA A 140 10.45 47.53 40.25
N GLU A 141 10.60 46.56 41.13
CA GLU A 141 9.96 46.55 42.45
C GLU A 141 10.77 47.47 43.37
N ASP A 142 10.13 48.51 43.94
CA ASP A 142 10.79 49.62 44.65
C ASP A 142 10.82 49.45 46.18
N GLY A 143 10.62 48.23 46.65
CA GLY A 143 10.52 47.90 48.08
C GLY A 143 9.24 48.41 48.74
N THR A 144 8.22 48.81 47.97
CA THR A 144 6.91 49.24 48.51
C THR A 144 5.75 48.33 48.14
N GLY A 145 5.96 47.36 47.24
CA GLY A 145 4.97 46.40 46.76
C GLY A 145 4.60 45.30 47.76
N SER A 146 3.49 44.63 47.50
CA SER A 146 3.00 43.49 48.31
C SER A 146 3.59 42.16 47.85
N SER A 147 3.60 41.13 48.73
CA SER A 147 3.95 39.74 48.36
C SER A 147 2.86 39.02 47.57
N SER A 148 2.04 39.78 46.86
CA SER A 148 1.07 39.27 45.89
C SER A 148 1.22 39.93 44.53
N GLU A 149 2.24 40.78 44.36
CA GLU A 149 2.58 41.39 43.09
C GLU A 149 3.85 40.75 42.52
N SER A 150 4.05 40.89 41.22
CA SER A 150 5.20 40.40 40.47
C SER A 150 5.40 41.27 39.22
N LEU A 151 6.59 41.18 38.64
CA LEU A 151 6.86 41.69 37.31
C LEU A 151 6.42 40.65 36.27
N GLN A 152 5.53 41.07 35.38
CA GLN A 152 4.89 40.23 34.38
C GLN A 152 5.16 40.75 32.97
N LEU A 153 5.47 39.85 32.05
CA LEU A 153 5.49 40.14 30.62
C LEU A 153 4.05 40.30 30.09
N ILE A 154 3.79 41.39 29.36
CA ILE A 154 2.45 41.73 28.85
C ILE A 154 2.43 41.87 27.32
N GLY A 155 1.24 41.77 26.72
CA GLY A 155 1.02 41.81 25.28
C GLY A 155 0.72 40.44 24.70
N SER A 156 0.68 40.36 23.38
CA SER A 156 0.38 39.12 22.67
C SER A 156 1.56 38.73 21.79
N GLY A 157 2.08 37.51 21.95
CA GLY A 157 3.29 37.08 21.26
C GLY A 157 3.49 35.58 21.26
N SER A 158 4.26 35.12 20.29
CA SER A 158 4.75 33.74 20.10
C SER A 158 6.23 33.58 20.49
N GLU A 159 6.93 34.68 20.69
CA GLU A 159 8.32 34.74 21.16
C GLU A 159 8.52 36.01 21.99
N TYR A 160 9.58 36.06 22.81
CA TYR A 160 9.82 37.14 23.76
C TYR A 160 9.74 38.56 23.16
N ASP A 161 10.30 38.75 21.96
CA ASP A 161 10.38 40.07 21.32
C ASP A 161 9.05 40.60 20.75
N GLU A 162 8.00 39.77 20.69
CA GLU A 162 6.66 40.18 20.23
C GLU A 162 5.81 40.82 21.36
N PHE A 163 6.21 40.65 22.62
CA PHE A 163 5.49 41.20 23.77
C PHE A 163 5.73 42.72 23.94
N LEU A 164 4.78 43.41 24.59
CA LEU A 164 4.80 44.87 24.74
C LEU A 164 5.79 45.37 25.81
N GLY A 165 6.29 44.47 26.67
CA GLY A 165 7.23 44.78 27.75
C GLY A 165 6.74 44.25 29.10
N TRP A 166 7.34 44.75 30.18
CA TRP A 166 7.08 44.33 31.55
C TRP A 166 6.12 45.28 32.29
N PHE A 167 5.36 44.77 33.25
CA PHE A 167 4.45 45.54 34.11
C PHE A 167 4.34 44.89 35.49
N ILE A 168 3.99 45.66 36.53
CA ILE A 168 3.72 45.11 37.87
C ILE A 168 2.23 44.80 37.99
N ALA A 169 1.88 43.55 38.29
CA ALA A 169 0.50 43.10 38.45
C ALA A 169 0.40 42.02 39.54
N THR A 170 -0.80 41.49 39.77
CA THR A 170 -1.01 40.41 40.76
C THR A 170 -0.38 39.12 40.27
N ALA A 171 0.47 38.52 41.09
CA ALA A 171 1.26 37.34 40.73
C ALA A 171 0.40 36.14 40.28
N SER A 172 0.82 35.48 39.21
CA SER A 172 0.11 34.37 38.55
C SER A 172 0.99 33.12 38.31
N PRO A 173 1.80 32.66 39.28
CA PRO A 173 2.73 31.57 39.05
C PRO A 173 2.03 30.28 38.61
N GLY A 174 2.37 29.82 37.41
CA GLY A 174 1.82 28.64 36.76
C GLY A 174 0.62 28.92 35.86
N ASP A 175 0.17 30.16 35.71
CA ASP A 175 -0.92 30.59 34.84
C ASP A 175 -0.43 31.75 33.93
N PRO A 176 -0.94 31.90 32.68
CA PRO A 176 -0.59 33.07 31.86
C PRO A 176 -0.92 34.40 32.58
N ASN A 177 -0.18 35.48 32.26
CA ASN A 177 -0.34 36.81 32.87
C ASN A 177 -1.67 37.51 32.42
N ASP A 178 -2.83 36.90 32.67
CA ASP A 178 -4.18 37.33 32.31
C ASP A 178 -4.64 38.53 33.18
N PRO A 179 -5.28 39.58 32.62
CA PRO A 179 -5.78 39.71 31.25
C PRO A 179 -4.86 40.45 30.28
N MET A 180 -3.59 40.62 30.64
CA MET A 180 -2.68 41.47 29.89
C MET A 180 -1.74 40.70 28.96
N GLN A 181 -1.73 39.36 29.02
CA GLN A 181 -0.93 38.51 28.16
C GLN A 181 -1.79 37.55 27.31
N THR A 182 -1.33 37.30 26.08
CA THR A 182 -1.84 36.22 25.24
C THR A 182 -0.68 35.49 24.59
N LEU A 183 -0.52 34.20 24.87
CA LEU A 183 0.48 33.36 24.20
C LEU A 183 -0.07 32.92 22.86
N ILE A 184 0.67 33.15 21.77
CA ILE A 184 0.24 32.82 20.41
C ILE A 184 1.09 31.67 19.85
N SER A 185 0.51 30.52 19.55
CA SER A 185 1.24 29.39 18.96
C SER A 185 1.34 29.49 17.43
N ARG A 186 2.46 29.05 16.84
CA ARG A 186 2.63 28.92 15.37
C ARG A 186 2.97 27.47 14.96
N PRO A 187 2.05 26.52 15.16
CA PRO A 187 2.34 25.09 15.03
C PRO A 187 2.39 24.58 13.58
N VAL A 188 2.27 25.47 12.58
CA VAL A 188 2.28 25.11 11.16
C VAL A 188 3.48 25.76 10.50
N VAL A 189 4.31 25.00 9.79
CA VAL A 189 5.53 25.51 9.16
C VAL A 189 5.50 25.23 7.67
N ASN A 190 5.75 26.25 6.85
CA ASN A 190 6.14 26.07 5.46
C ASN A 190 7.66 25.86 5.43
N GLU A 191 8.09 24.60 5.33
CA GLU A 191 9.50 24.19 5.36
C GLU A 191 10.29 24.77 4.18
N THR A 192 9.63 24.91 3.02
CA THR A 192 10.26 25.47 1.82
C THR A 192 10.64 26.93 2.01
N LYS A 193 9.83 27.69 2.77
CA LYS A 193 10.02 29.13 3.01
C LYS A 193 10.68 29.44 4.35
N GLY A 194 10.72 28.50 5.28
CA GLY A 194 11.15 28.74 6.66
C GLY A 194 10.24 29.73 7.39
N LEU A 195 8.94 29.70 7.09
CA LEU A 195 7.93 30.58 7.69
C LEU A 195 6.93 29.75 8.49
N SER A 196 6.52 30.26 9.66
CA SER A 196 5.56 29.60 10.54
C SER A 196 4.25 30.39 10.61
N TYR A 197 3.14 29.69 10.81
CA TYR A 197 1.78 30.19 10.73
C TYR A 197 0.92 29.67 11.88
N HIS A 198 -0.18 30.37 12.16
CA HIS A 198 -1.11 30.02 13.24
C HIS A 198 -2.06 28.90 12.83
N THR A 199 -2.48 28.89 11.56
CA THR A 199 -3.44 27.93 11.02
C THR A 199 -2.92 27.26 9.75
N ILE A 200 -3.47 26.09 9.46
CA ILE A 200 -3.16 25.33 8.25
C ILE A 200 -3.60 26.13 7.02
N GLN A 201 -4.78 26.74 7.06
CA GLN A 201 -5.27 27.54 5.95
C GLN A 201 -4.38 28.76 5.67
N GLU A 202 -3.87 29.44 6.71
CA GLU A 202 -2.96 30.58 6.53
C GLU A 202 -1.65 30.17 5.86
N ALA A 203 -1.08 29.03 6.28
CA ALA A 203 0.12 28.48 5.64
C ALA A 203 -0.12 28.13 4.18
N ILE A 204 -1.27 27.49 3.89
CA ILE A 204 -1.69 27.18 2.52
C ILE A 204 -1.80 28.48 1.73
N ASP A 205 -2.55 29.48 2.19
CA ASP A 205 -2.79 30.77 1.52
C ASP A 205 -1.52 31.52 1.12
N ASN A 206 -0.42 31.31 1.85
CA ASN A 206 0.88 31.89 1.59
C ASN A 206 1.86 30.95 0.86
N ALA A 207 1.47 29.71 0.54
CA ALA A 207 2.30 28.72 -0.13
C ALA A 207 2.41 28.96 -1.65
N ASP A 208 3.59 28.71 -2.20
CA ASP A 208 3.81 28.59 -3.64
C ASP A 208 3.58 27.14 -4.11
N PRO A 209 3.24 26.92 -5.40
CA PRO A 209 3.09 25.57 -5.94
C PRO A 209 4.34 24.70 -5.74
N GLY A 210 4.18 23.57 -5.04
CA GLY A 210 5.23 22.61 -4.70
C GLY A 210 5.78 22.74 -3.29
N ASP A 211 5.31 23.70 -2.50
CA ASP A 211 5.74 23.88 -1.11
C ASP A 211 5.36 22.69 -0.22
N GLU A 212 6.19 22.46 0.81
CA GLU A 212 5.95 21.49 1.88
C GLU A 212 5.53 22.23 3.15
N ILE A 213 4.36 21.87 3.68
CA ILE A 213 3.79 22.38 4.92
C ILE A 213 3.78 21.24 5.94
N THR A 214 4.42 21.46 7.08
CA THR A 214 4.48 20.52 8.20
C THR A 214 3.61 21.00 9.36
N LEU A 215 3.00 20.03 10.05
CA LEU A 215 2.13 20.26 11.20
C LEU A 215 2.78 19.66 12.43
N ALA A 216 3.03 20.46 13.48
CA ALA A 216 3.47 19.94 14.77
C ALA A 216 2.39 19.03 15.40
N PRO A 217 2.77 18.08 16.28
CA PRO A 217 1.82 17.32 17.10
C PRO A 217 0.80 18.24 17.78
N GLY A 218 -0.48 17.90 17.69
CA GLY A 218 -1.55 18.75 18.23
C GLY A 218 -2.90 18.52 17.57
N VAL A 219 -3.91 19.22 18.08
CA VAL A 219 -5.28 19.23 17.55
C VAL A 219 -5.53 20.54 16.81
N TYR A 220 -5.88 20.44 15.54
CA TYR A 220 -6.20 21.56 14.65
C TYR A 220 -7.69 21.58 14.38
N THR A 221 -8.38 22.61 14.88
CA THR A 221 -9.83 22.75 14.75
C THR A 221 -10.17 23.73 13.64
N GLU A 222 -9.96 23.33 12.39
CA GLU A 222 -10.24 24.15 11.20
C GLU A 222 -10.65 23.30 10.00
N SER A 223 -11.49 23.86 9.12
CA SER A 223 -11.74 23.31 7.78
C SER A 223 -10.80 23.94 6.77
N ILE A 224 -10.28 23.13 5.86
CA ILE A 224 -9.17 23.48 4.99
C ILE A 224 -9.60 23.41 3.53
N THR A 225 -9.14 24.35 2.71
CA THR A 225 -9.21 24.28 1.25
C THR A 225 -7.80 24.25 0.66
N ILE A 226 -7.51 23.20 -0.10
CA ILE A 226 -6.26 23.06 -0.85
C ILE A 226 -6.56 23.36 -2.32
N ASP A 227 -6.21 24.56 -2.75
CA ASP A 227 -6.45 25.10 -4.10
C ASP A 227 -5.15 25.29 -4.91
N ARG A 228 -4.02 24.81 -4.37
CA ARG A 228 -2.71 24.82 -5.04
C ARG A 228 -1.91 23.55 -4.77
N PRO A 229 -0.97 23.18 -5.66
CA PRO A 229 -0.09 22.02 -5.47
C PRO A 229 0.78 22.19 -4.23
N ILE A 230 0.64 21.32 -3.23
CA ILE A 230 1.42 21.37 -1.98
C ILE A 230 1.54 19.96 -1.38
N SER A 231 2.51 19.80 -0.49
CA SER A 231 2.57 18.69 0.46
C SER A 231 2.13 19.18 1.84
N LEU A 232 1.21 18.45 2.49
CA LEU A 232 0.78 18.71 3.87
C LEU A 232 1.07 17.47 4.72
N ILE A 233 1.95 17.60 5.71
CA ILE A 233 2.55 16.47 6.42
C ILE A 233 2.46 16.67 7.94
N GLY A 234 1.88 15.70 8.65
CA GLY A 234 1.92 15.68 10.11
C GLY A 234 3.28 15.21 10.64
N MET A 235 3.87 15.96 11.57
CA MET A 235 5.09 15.54 12.25
C MET A 235 4.79 14.42 13.25
N LEU A 236 5.53 13.33 13.14
CA LEU A 236 5.54 12.27 14.14
C LEU A 236 6.51 12.68 15.27
N GLU A 237 6.21 12.36 16.54
CA GLU A 237 7.02 12.67 17.74
C GLU A 237 8.48 12.13 17.73
N ASP A 238 8.96 11.61 16.60
CA ASP A 238 10.29 11.05 16.42
C ASP A 238 10.72 11.14 14.94
N TRP A 239 10.63 12.35 14.38
CA TRP A 239 10.80 12.64 12.95
C TRP A 239 12.11 12.07 12.36
N LEU A 240 13.18 11.95 13.15
CA LEU A 240 14.47 11.36 12.75
C LEU A 240 14.58 9.84 12.93
N ALA A 241 13.83 9.23 13.85
CA ALA A 241 13.93 7.80 14.15
C ALA A 241 13.02 6.91 13.27
N LYS A 242 11.98 7.50 12.66
CA LYS A 242 10.89 6.76 11.99
C LYS A 242 10.95 6.66 10.47
N ARG A 243 11.97 7.20 9.79
CA ARG A 243 12.23 6.91 8.35
C ARG A 243 12.45 5.41 8.03
N ALA A 244 12.44 4.52 9.03
CA ALA A 244 12.88 3.12 8.92
C ALA A 244 11.78 2.04 9.02
N ARG A 245 10.47 2.33 8.99
CA ARG A 245 9.45 1.27 9.11
C ARG A 245 8.27 1.41 8.15
N SER A 246 8.37 0.78 6.98
CA SER A 246 7.20 0.26 6.27
C SER A 246 6.71 -0.97 7.04
N ARG A 247 5.75 -0.80 7.95
CA ARG A 247 5.02 -1.92 8.53
C ARG A 247 3.62 -1.96 7.91
N PRO A 248 3.12 -3.13 7.48
CA PRO A 248 1.70 -3.28 7.22
C PRO A 248 0.91 -2.85 8.45
N ALA A 249 -0.22 -2.18 8.24
CA ALA A 249 -1.08 -1.70 9.33
C ALA A 249 -1.40 -2.87 10.27
N PRO A 250 -0.93 -2.86 11.53
CA PRO A 250 -1.27 -3.93 12.44
C PRO A 250 -2.77 -3.83 12.77
N ARG A 251 -3.44 -4.99 12.81
CA ARG A 251 -4.80 -5.14 13.32
C ARG A 251 -4.95 -4.39 14.65
N ARG A 252 -5.78 -3.33 14.69
CA ARG A 252 -6.07 -2.62 15.94
C ARG A 252 -7.04 -3.44 16.77
N THR A 253 -6.66 -3.81 17.99
CA THR A 253 -7.50 -4.61 18.89
C THR A 253 -8.44 -3.79 19.79
N GLN A 254 -8.57 -2.46 19.62
CA GLN A 254 -9.57 -1.64 20.33
C GLN A 254 -9.73 -0.19 19.78
N SER A 255 -10.99 0.30 19.87
CA SER A 255 -11.59 1.61 19.55
C SER A 255 -11.17 2.32 18.26
N VAL A 256 -12.15 2.55 17.38
CA VAL A 256 -12.02 3.47 16.23
C VAL A 256 -11.69 4.88 16.72
N GLY A 257 -10.53 5.41 16.34
CA GLY A 257 -10.10 6.74 16.71
C GLY A 257 -8.74 7.09 16.12
N CYS A 258 -8.36 8.37 16.28
CA CYS A 258 -7.05 8.87 15.90
C CYS A 258 -5.96 8.29 16.78
N SER A 259 -4.82 8.00 16.19
CA SER A 259 -3.59 7.59 16.86
C SER A 259 -2.37 8.36 16.40
N LEU A 260 -2.46 9.00 15.24
CA LEU A 260 -1.43 9.92 14.79
C LEU A 260 -1.43 11.16 15.70
N PRO A 261 -0.24 11.71 16.00
CA PRO A 261 -0.09 12.81 16.95
C PRO A 261 -0.63 14.14 16.41
N VAL A 262 -0.79 14.26 15.08
CA VAL A 262 -1.47 15.38 14.44
C VAL A 262 -2.91 14.99 14.15
N VAL A 263 -3.86 15.72 14.74
CA VAL A 263 -5.30 15.50 14.57
C VAL A 263 -5.94 16.76 13.99
N ILE A 264 -6.58 16.64 12.84
CA ILE A 264 -7.43 17.68 12.26
C ILE A 264 -8.87 17.36 12.66
N ASP A 265 -9.40 18.06 13.66
CA ASP A 265 -10.77 17.90 14.14
C ASP A 265 -11.68 18.91 13.46
N VAL A 266 -12.49 18.42 12.52
CA VAL A 266 -13.40 19.22 11.71
C VAL A 266 -14.85 19.08 12.19
N SER A 267 -15.04 18.71 13.46
CA SER A 267 -16.34 18.64 14.11
C SER A 267 -17.13 19.94 13.94
N GLY A 268 -18.39 19.80 13.53
CA GLY A 268 -19.28 20.94 13.26
C GLY A 268 -19.23 21.45 11.81
N ASN A 269 -18.27 21.01 11.00
CA ASN A 269 -18.17 21.38 9.59
C ASN A 269 -18.74 20.28 8.67
N ALA A 270 -19.21 20.66 7.49
CA ALA A 270 -19.64 19.70 6.46
C ALA A 270 -18.46 18.95 5.85
N ILE A 271 -17.41 19.70 5.52
CA ILE A 271 -16.23 19.20 4.83
C ILE A 271 -15.01 19.53 5.69
N GLY A 272 -14.12 18.55 5.85
CA GLY A 272 -12.83 18.76 6.50
C GLY A 272 -11.84 19.43 5.57
N ILE A 273 -11.24 18.66 4.67
CA ILE A 273 -10.30 19.15 3.64
C ILE A 273 -10.99 19.10 2.27
N ASN A 274 -11.18 20.26 1.67
CA ASN A 274 -11.67 20.43 0.30
C ASN A 274 -10.50 20.56 -0.68
N ILE A 275 -10.28 19.54 -1.51
CA ILE A 275 -9.16 19.46 -2.44
C ILE A 275 -9.63 19.89 -3.82
N THR A 276 -9.12 21.02 -4.31
CA THR A 276 -9.48 21.60 -5.62
C THR A 276 -8.29 21.70 -6.59
N ALA A 277 -7.07 21.37 -6.13
CA ALA A 277 -5.85 21.36 -6.94
C ALA A 277 -5.32 19.96 -7.27
N SER A 278 -4.49 19.91 -8.33
CA SER A 278 -3.67 18.75 -8.70
C SER A 278 -2.32 18.73 -7.98
N ASN A 279 -1.66 17.57 -7.96
CA ASN A 279 -0.36 17.35 -7.33
C ASN A 279 -0.38 17.71 -5.84
N VAL A 280 -1.32 17.10 -5.12
CA VAL A 280 -1.49 17.27 -3.68
C VAL A 280 -1.04 16.00 -2.99
N TYR A 281 -0.13 16.15 -2.02
CA TYR A 281 0.38 15.05 -1.19
C TYR A 281 -0.03 15.30 0.26
N LEU A 282 -0.81 14.38 0.84
CA LEU A 282 -1.24 14.44 2.24
C LEU A 282 -0.64 13.25 2.99
N ALA A 283 0.01 13.51 4.13
CA ALA A 283 0.60 12.43 4.91
C ALA A 283 0.61 12.63 6.42
N ASP A 284 0.60 11.52 7.15
CA ASP A 284 0.98 11.43 8.57
C ASP A 284 0.11 12.23 9.56
N PHE A 285 -1.17 12.43 9.25
CA PHE A 285 -2.15 13.00 10.19
C PHE A 285 -3.45 12.21 10.25
N CYS A 286 -4.16 12.37 11.36
CA CYS A 286 -5.54 11.94 11.50
C CYS A 286 -6.49 13.09 11.16
N ILE A 287 -7.64 12.77 10.55
CA ILE A 287 -8.75 13.69 10.34
C ILE A 287 -10.05 13.05 10.81
N THR A 288 -10.89 13.84 11.49
CA THR A 288 -12.12 13.35 12.14
C THR A 288 -13.23 14.39 12.25
N GLY A 289 -14.48 13.93 12.34
CA GLY A 289 -15.60 14.75 12.81
C GLY A 289 -16.41 15.48 11.74
N ALA A 290 -16.03 15.42 10.47
CA ALA A 290 -16.79 16.11 9.42
C ALA A 290 -18.18 15.49 9.26
N THR A 291 -19.22 16.31 9.17
CA THR A 291 -20.60 15.81 9.07
C THR A 291 -20.92 15.16 7.71
N ASN A 292 -20.19 15.52 6.64
CA ASN A 292 -20.34 14.91 5.30
C ASN A 292 -19.05 14.23 4.82
N ALA A 293 -17.88 14.87 4.84
CA ALA A 293 -16.65 14.19 4.39
C ALA A 293 -15.41 14.77 5.06
N ASN A 294 -14.55 13.90 5.60
CA ASN A 294 -13.26 14.32 6.15
C ASN A 294 -12.36 14.83 5.03
N LEU A 295 -12.19 14.05 3.96
CA LEU A 295 -11.52 14.45 2.73
C LEU A 295 -12.55 14.53 1.59
N TYR A 296 -12.49 15.59 0.80
CA TYR A 296 -13.51 15.86 -0.22
C TYR A 296 -12.90 16.48 -1.46
N THR A 297 -13.41 16.10 -2.63
CA THR A 297 -13.23 16.87 -3.85
C THR A 297 -14.47 16.80 -4.73
N ASN A 298 -14.77 17.89 -5.41
CA ASN A 298 -15.76 17.96 -6.50
C ASN A 298 -15.14 18.62 -7.74
N SER A 299 -13.84 18.44 -7.93
CA SER A 299 -13.04 19.15 -8.92
C SER A 299 -12.33 18.18 -9.87
N VAL A 300 -11.90 18.71 -11.02
CA VAL A 300 -11.05 18.00 -11.96
C VAL A 300 -9.60 18.13 -11.48
N ILE A 301 -9.03 17.05 -10.97
CA ILE A 301 -7.68 17.02 -10.39
C ILE A 301 -6.87 15.81 -10.90
N SER A 302 -5.56 15.90 -10.74
CA SER A 302 -4.61 14.85 -11.06
C SER A 302 -3.62 14.67 -9.93
N ASN A 303 -3.11 13.45 -9.77
CA ASN A 303 -2.04 13.15 -8.81
C ASN A 303 -2.39 13.56 -7.37
N LEU A 304 -3.47 13.01 -6.82
CA LEU A 304 -3.79 13.07 -5.40
C LEU A 304 -3.17 11.88 -4.70
N THR A 305 -2.31 12.12 -3.71
CA THR A 305 -1.66 11.06 -2.92
C THR A 305 -1.99 11.21 -1.45
N LEU A 306 -2.47 10.13 -0.84
CA LEU A 306 -2.72 9.99 0.60
C LEU A 306 -1.79 8.91 1.16
N SER A 307 -0.93 9.26 2.11
CA SER A 307 0.03 8.33 2.69
C SER A 307 -0.06 8.32 4.20
N ASN A 308 -0.36 7.18 4.81
CA ASN A 308 -0.50 7.07 6.26
C ASN A 308 -1.50 8.08 6.84
N ILE A 309 -2.65 8.21 6.18
CA ILE A 309 -3.76 9.04 6.67
C ILE A 309 -4.69 8.19 7.51
N GLU A 310 -5.08 8.70 8.67
CA GLU A 310 -6.18 8.14 9.46
C GLU A 310 -7.42 9.00 9.26
N SER A 311 -8.40 8.52 8.49
CA SER A 311 -9.69 9.20 8.35
C SER A 311 -10.75 8.46 9.13
N VAL A 312 -11.12 9.01 10.29
CA VAL A 312 -12.00 8.33 11.25
C VAL A 312 -13.25 9.13 11.58
N ASN A 313 -14.30 8.43 12.00
CA ASN A 313 -15.47 9.01 12.66
C ASN A 313 -16.08 10.25 11.98
N ALA A 314 -16.15 10.27 10.64
CA ALA A 314 -17.05 11.20 9.97
C ALA A 314 -18.49 11.02 10.51
N GLY A 315 -19.27 12.10 10.55
CA GLY A 315 -20.61 12.18 11.15
C GLY A 315 -21.58 11.11 10.64
N LEU A 316 -22.79 10.99 11.18
CA LEU A 316 -23.67 9.81 10.98
C LEU A 316 -23.71 9.24 9.55
N TYR A 317 -23.79 10.11 8.53
CA TYR A 317 -23.74 9.75 7.10
C TYR A 317 -22.48 10.24 6.36
N GLY A 318 -21.47 10.69 7.07
CA GLY A 318 -20.24 11.25 6.54
C GLY A 318 -19.22 10.19 6.13
N HIS A 319 -18.29 10.58 5.27
CA HIS A 319 -17.35 9.70 4.60
C HIS A 319 -15.90 10.03 4.94
N GLY A 320 -15.01 9.04 4.82
CA GLY A 320 -13.60 9.31 4.99
C GLY A 320 -13.01 10.11 3.82
N LEU A 321 -13.19 9.62 2.60
CA LEU A 321 -12.93 10.34 1.35
C LEU A 321 -14.18 10.33 0.46
N ASP A 322 -14.60 11.48 -0.05
CA ASP A 322 -15.68 11.59 -1.04
C ASP A 322 -15.18 12.26 -2.33
N LEU A 323 -15.04 11.49 -3.40
CA LEU A 323 -14.93 12.02 -4.77
C LEU A 323 -16.35 12.30 -5.27
N HIS A 324 -16.80 13.53 -5.11
CA HIS A 324 -18.19 13.91 -5.37
C HIS A 324 -18.54 13.92 -6.88
N ASN A 325 -19.78 14.27 -7.21
CA ASN A 325 -20.42 13.97 -8.49
C ASN A 325 -19.68 14.59 -9.69
N ASP A 326 -19.10 15.79 -9.53
CA ASP A 326 -18.37 16.49 -10.59
C ASP A 326 -16.86 16.26 -10.51
N ALA A 327 -16.39 15.44 -9.56
CA ALA A 327 -14.97 15.12 -9.44
C ALA A 327 -14.50 14.32 -10.66
N VAL A 328 -13.34 14.67 -11.20
CA VAL A 328 -12.61 13.85 -12.18
C VAL A 328 -11.18 13.74 -11.70
N VAL A 329 -10.81 12.55 -11.24
CA VAL A 329 -9.48 12.27 -10.69
C VAL A 329 -8.75 11.33 -11.65
N THR A 330 -7.60 11.75 -12.16
CA THR A 330 -6.81 10.92 -13.11
C THR A 330 -5.78 10.03 -12.43
N THR A 331 -5.38 10.33 -11.20
CA THR A 331 -4.50 9.46 -10.42
C THR A 331 -4.79 9.67 -8.94
N LEU A 332 -5.21 8.60 -8.28
CA LEU A 332 -5.42 8.53 -6.84
C LEU A 332 -4.52 7.46 -6.23
N ASN A 333 -3.52 7.85 -5.45
CA ASN A 333 -2.66 6.91 -4.75
C ASN A 333 -2.94 6.96 -3.25
N ILE A 334 -3.29 5.83 -2.65
CA ILE A 334 -3.57 5.70 -1.23
C ILE A 334 -2.68 4.59 -0.70
N SER A 335 -1.80 4.90 0.24
CA SER A 335 -0.89 3.92 0.84
C SER A 335 -0.95 3.95 2.35
N THR A 336 -0.96 2.77 2.97
CA THR A 336 -0.84 2.59 4.43
C THR A 336 -1.89 3.41 5.21
N SER A 337 -3.07 3.65 4.63
CA SER A 337 -4.07 4.55 5.22
C SER A 337 -5.19 3.76 5.91
N TYR A 338 -5.84 4.40 6.89
CA TYR A 338 -6.86 3.79 7.73
C TYR A 338 -8.17 4.58 7.63
N PHE A 339 -9.23 3.90 7.20
CA PHE A 339 -10.57 4.48 7.05
C PHE A 339 -11.56 3.74 7.95
N ALA A 340 -11.95 4.35 9.07
CA ALA A 340 -12.74 3.64 10.08
C ALA A 340 -13.82 4.46 10.78
N GLY A 341 -14.94 3.83 11.13
CA GLY A 341 -16.06 4.47 11.84
C GLY A 341 -16.79 5.56 11.05
N ASN A 342 -16.48 5.72 9.76
CA ASN A 342 -17.22 6.59 8.86
C ASN A 342 -18.53 5.90 8.47
N PHE A 343 -19.45 6.60 7.80
CA PHE A 343 -20.53 5.90 7.10
C PHE A 343 -19.96 5.07 5.96
N ILE A 344 -19.17 5.68 5.07
CA ILE A 344 -18.37 4.97 4.07
C ILE A 344 -16.92 5.38 4.20
N GLY A 345 -15.98 4.44 4.15
CA GLY A 345 -14.54 4.74 4.16
C GLY A 345 -14.14 5.63 2.99
N ILE A 346 -14.25 5.12 1.76
CA ILE A 346 -14.07 5.88 0.52
C ILE A 346 -15.32 5.78 -0.35
N ARG A 347 -15.87 6.93 -0.74
CA ARG A 347 -16.97 7.06 -1.69
C ARG A 347 -16.51 7.71 -2.99
N ILE A 348 -16.84 7.10 -4.12
CA ILE A 348 -16.56 7.64 -5.47
C ILE A 348 -17.89 7.78 -6.22
N ARG A 349 -18.27 9.02 -6.53
CA ARG A 349 -19.47 9.37 -7.30
C ARG A 349 -19.14 10.02 -8.65
N GLY A 350 -17.99 10.69 -8.72
CA GLY A 350 -17.43 11.25 -9.94
C GLY A 350 -16.68 10.22 -10.79
N SER A 351 -15.71 10.67 -11.57
CA SER A 351 -14.88 9.80 -12.43
C SER A 351 -13.48 9.59 -11.85
N LEU A 352 -12.97 8.36 -11.97
CA LEU A 352 -11.60 7.98 -11.61
C LEU A 352 -10.94 7.20 -12.76
N ASP A 353 -9.77 7.67 -13.20
CA ASP A 353 -9.01 7.12 -14.34
C ASP A 353 -7.60 6.65 -13.97
N GLY A 354 -7.48 5.83 -12.94
CA GLY A 354 -6.19 5.35 -12.47
C GLY A 354 -5.94 5.62 -11.00
N GLY A 355 -5.34 4.64 -10.35
CA GLY A 355 -4.94 4.76 -8.97
C GLY A 355 -4.61 3.43 -8.33
N GLU A 356 -4.09 3.50 -7.12
CA GLU A 356 -3.76 2.35 -6.30
C GLU A 356 -4.20 2.61 -4.86
N ILE A 357 -4.85 1.64 -4.25
CA ILE A 357 -5.04 1.55 -2.79
C ILE A 357 -4.16 0.40 -2.32
N ASN A 358 -3.15 0.68 -1.49
CA ASN A 358 -2.15 -0.29 -1.08
C ASN A 358 -1.93 -0.29 0.43
N GLY A 359 -1.84 -1.47 1.04
CA GLY A 359 -1.47 -1.60 2.46
C GLY A 359 -2.45 -0.93 3.42
N SER A 360 -3.70 -0.70 3.00
CA SER A 360 -4.67 0.13 3.71
C SER A 360 -5.71 -0.72 4.44
N LEU A 361 -6.40 -0.13 5.42
CA LEU A 361 -7.36 -0.83 6.26
C LEU A 361 -8.69 -0.06 6.34
N PHE A 362 -9.80 -0.77 6.08
CA PHE A 362 -11.16 -0.28 6.14
C PHE A 362 -11.94 -1.03 7.21
N GLU A 363 -12.16 -0.39 8.35
CA GLU A 363 -12.68 -1.09 9.53
C GLU A 363 -13.90 -0.40 10.14
N GLN A 364 -14.92 -1.17 10.50
CA GLN A 364 -16.07 -0.67 11.28
C GLN A 364 -16.77 0.56 10.68
N ASN A 365 -16.75 0.74 9.36
CA ASN A 365 -17.54 1.79 8.71
C ASN A 365 -19.02 1.39 8.73
N ARG A 366 -19.92 2.29 9.14
CA ARG A 366 -21.35 2.02 9.38
C ARG A 366 -22.12 1.53 8.15
N HIS A 367 -21.56 1.68 6.95
CA HIS A 367 -22.10 1.12 5.72
C HIS A 367 -21.04 0.31 4.97
N SER A 368 -20.10 0.96 4.28
CA SER A 368 -19.13 0.27 3.42
C SER A 368 -17.69 0.74 3.57
N GLY A 369 -16.74 -0.12 3.23
CA GLY A 369 -15.33 0.29 3.12
C GLY A 369 -15.12 1.15 1.88
N LEU A 370 -15.25 0.56 0.69
CA LEU A 370 -15.19 1.22 -0.60
C LEU A 370 -16.57 1.20 -1.28
N TYR A 371 -17.02 2.36 -1.76
CA TYR A 371 -18.32 2.49 -2.42
C TYR A 371 -18.21 3.36 -3.68
N THR A 372 -18.38 2.77 -4.85
CA THR A 372 -18.46 3.52 -6.11
C THR A 372 -19.89 3.50 -6.65
N THR A 373 -20.36 4.65 -7.13
CA THR A 373 -21.70 4.79 -7.70
C THR A 373 -21.74 5.79 -8.84
N HIS A 374 -22.71 5.66 -9.73
CA HIS A 374 -23.03 6.65 -10.77
C HIS A 374 -23.47 8.03 -10.21
N GLY A 375 -23.70 8.16 -8.89
CA GLY A 375 -24.10 9.44 -8.30
C GLY A 375 -25.44 9.93 -8.85
N SER A 376 -25.54 11.20 -9.20
CA SER A 376 -26.73 11.76 -9.88
C SER A 376 -26.73 11.55 -11.40
N ASP A 377 -25.70 10.90 -11.95
CA ASP A 377 -25.51 10.74 -13.39
C ASP A 377 -26.30 9.54 -13.93
N ALA A 378 -27.56 9.80 -14.26
CA ALA A 378 -28.44 8.86 -14.96
C ALA A 378 -28.05 8.62 -16.44
N THR A 379 -26.99 9.27 -16.95
CA THR A 379 -26.59 9.17 -18.37
C THR A 379 -25.44 8.19 -18.62
N GLY A 380 -24.77 7.72 -17.56
CA GLY A 380 -23.66 6.76 -17.70
C GLY A 380 -22.30 7.40 -18.02
N SER A 381 -22.15 8.72 -17.91
CA SER A 381 -20.94 9.47 -18.27
C SER A 381 -19.77 9.34 -17.27
N THR A 382 -20.04 9.11 -15.98
CA THR A 382 -18.97 8.84 -14.98
C THR A 382 -18.40 7.43 -15.13
N TYR A 383 -17.15 7.20 -14.72
CA TYR A 383 -16.46 5.91 -14.82
C TYR A 383 -15.46 5.71 -13.69
N VAL A 384 -15.22 4.45 -13.29
CA VAL A 384 -14.13 4.08 -12.37
C VAL A 384 -13.30 2.99 -13.03
N ARG A 385 -12.09 3.32 -13.45
CA ARG A 385 -11.22 2.37 -14.15
C ARG A 385 -9.77 2.50 -13.73
N TYR A 386 -9.01 1.41 -13.91
CA TYR A 386 -7.60 1.34 -13.54
C TYR A 386 -7.33 1.63 -12.05
N LEU A 387 -8.30 1.36 -11.18
CA LEU A 387 -8.13 1.45 -9.73
C LEU A 387 -7.69 0.08 -9.22
N ASN A 388 -6.42 -0.06 -8.83
CA ASN A 388 -5.90 -1.29 -8.25
C ASN A 388 -6.02 -1.29 -6.73
N ILE A 389 -6.31 -2.45 -6.13
CA ILE A 389 -6.49 -2.61 -4.69
C ILE A 389 -5.59 -3.76 -4.23
N PHE A 390 -4.51 -3.42 -3.55
CA PHE A 390 -3.43 -4.33 -3.19
C PHE A 390 -3.24 -4.37 -1.67
N ASN A 391 -2.99 -5.55 -1.11
CA ASN A 391 -2.61 -5.70 0.31
C ASN A 391 -3.54 -4.91 1.26
N THR A 392 -4.84 -4.91 0.99
CA THR A 392 -5.80 -4.03 1.62
C THR A 392 -6.89 -4.86 2.29
N ASP A 393 -7.21 -4.50 3.52
CA ASP A 393 -8.08 -5.28 4.38
C ASP A 393 -9.40 -4.55 4.67
N PHE A 394 -10.50 -5.29 4.70
CA PHE A 394 -11.84 -4.80 4.98
C PHE A 394 -12.48 -5.62 6.10
N TYR A 395 -12.59 -5.03 7.29
CA TYR A 395 -13.06 -5.73 8.48
C TYR A 395 -14.30 -5.11 9.11
N ASP A 396 -15.24 -5.95 9.50
CA ASP A 396 -16.34 -5.60 10.40
C ASP A 396 -17.19 -4.39 9.89
N ASN A 397 -17.28 -4.21 8.57
CA ASN A 397 -18.20 -3.24 7.96
C ASN A 397 -19.60 -3.88 7.82
N PRO A 398 -20.66 -3.41 8.52
CA PRO A 398 -21.99 -4.03 8.53
C PRO A 398 -22.64 -4.23 7.15
N CYS A 399 -22.58 -3.27 6.22
CA CYS A 399 -23.00 -3.50 4.84
C CYS A 399 -21.80 -4.04 4.03
N LYS A 400 -21.58 -3.59 2.80
CA LYS A 400 -20.59 -4.21 1.89
C LYS A 400 -19.16 -3.78 2.23
N ALA A 401 -18.17 -4.67 2.17
CA ALA A 401 -16.77 -4.26 2.19
C ALA A 401 -16.46 -3.39 0.97
N VAL A 402 -16.88 -3.89 -0.20
CA VAL A 402 -16.75 -3.20 -1.49
C VAL A 402 -18.10 -3.24 -2.20
N TYR A 403 -18.62 -2.06 -2.55
CA TYR A 403 -19.69 -1.90 -3.51
C TYR A 403 -19.15 -1.12 -4.70
N ALA A 404 -19.24 -1.66 -5.91
CA ALA A 404 -18.69 -1.01 -7.08
C ALA A 404 -19.67 -0.97 -8.25
N GLU A 405 -20.00 0.24 -8.69
CA GLU A 405 -20.58 0.52 -9.99
C GLU A 405 -19.52 1.07 -10.95
N LYS A 406 -19.66 0.75 -12.23
CA LYS A 406 -18.84 1.17 -13.37
C LYS A 406 -17.34 0.89 -13.24
N LEU A 407 -17.01 -0.23 -12.61
CA LEU A 407 -15.64 -0.69 -12.39
C LEU A 407 -15.09 -1.43 -13.61
N SER A 408 -13.91 -1.07 -14.10
CA SER A 408 -13.19 -1.85 -15.13
C SER A 408 -11.69 -1.79 -14.94
N HIS A 409 -10.94 -2.71 -15.55
CA HIS A 409 -9.48 -2.74 -15.49
C HIS A 409 -8.93 -2.69 -14.07
N THR A 410 -9.55 -3.46 -13.18
CA THR A 410 -9.30 -3.38 -11.74
C THR A 410 -8.75 -4.70 -11.27
N HIS A 411 -7.65 -4.64 -10.53
CA HIS A 411 -7.02 -5.79 -9.90
C HIS A 411 -7.12 -5.70 -8.38
N PHE A 412 -7.81 -6.66 -7.78
CA PHE A 412 -7.75 -6.98 -6.37
C PHE A 412 -6.66 -8.03 -6.17
N LEU A 413 -5.58 -7.67 -5.47
CA LEU A 413 -4.47 -8.58 -5.18
C LEU A 413 -4.21 -8.63 -3.68
N ASN A 414 -4.21 -9.83 -3.10
CA ASN A 414 -3.92 -10.00 -1.66
C ASN A 414 -4.86 -9.13 -0.79
N VAL A 415 -6.17 -9.29 -0.98
CA VAL A 415 -7.21 -8.53 -0.28
C VAL A 415 -7.92 -9.45 0.70
N GLU A 416 -8.05 -9.03 1.96
CA GLU A 416 -8.80 -9.77 2.97
C GLU A 416 -10.09 -9.05 3.33
N VAL A 417 -11.21 -9.77 3.27
CA VAL A 417 -12.52 -9.31 3.73
C VAL A 417 -13.00 -10.25 4.84
N ARG A 418 -13.34 -9.68 5.99
CA ARG A 418 -13.76 -10.46 7.16
C ARG A 418 -14.94 -9.79 7.86
N ASN A 419 -15.99 -10.56 8.12
CA ASN A 419 -17.20 -10.10 8.81
C ASN A 419 -17.83 -8.84 8.19
N SER A 420 -17.70 -8.69 6.87
CA SER A 420 -18.40 -7.64 6.13
C SER A 420 -19.60 -8.21 5.39
N GLY A 421 -20.65 -7.39 5.29
CA GLY A 421 -21.97 -7.83 4.84
C GLY A 421 -22.62 -8.67 5.93
N THR A 422 -22.73 -8.12 7.14
CA THR A 422 -23.26 -8.80 8.34
C THR A 422 -24.60 -8.23 8.83
N ALA A 423 -25.03 -7.08 8.29
CA ALA A 423 -26.30 -6.44 8.57
C ALA A 423 -27.23 -6.51 7.34
N ALA A 424 -28.51 -6.79 7.57
CA ALA A 424 -29.56 -6.84 6.55
C ALA A 424 -30.75 -5.91 6.89
N ASP A 425 -30.44 -4.71 7.40
CA ASP A 425 -31.44 -3.69 7.70
C ASP A 425 -31.72 -2.79 6.47
N ALA A 426 -32.52 -1.73 6.67
CA ALA A 426 -32.93 -0.82 5.60
C ALA A 426 -31.75 -0.07 4.95
N ASP A 427 -30.66 0.15 5.69
CA ASP A 427 -29.47 0.83 5.20
C ASP A 427 -28.52 -0.14 4.49
N CYS A 428 -28.53 -1.43 4.87
CA CYS A 428 -27.73 -2.50 4.28
C CYS A 428 -28.54 -3.48 3.41
N ALA A 429 -29.29 -2.96 2.44
CA ALA A 429 -30.01 -3.82 1.50
C ALA A 429 -29.04 -4.70 0.70
N TYR A 430 -29.26 -6.02 0.78
CA TYR A 430 -28.40 -7.09 0.23
C TYR A 430 -27.00 -7.09 0.88
N PRO A 431 -26.69 -8.05 1.78
CA PRO A 431 -25.48 -8.01 2.59
C PRO A 431 -24.29 -8.73 1.94
N GLU A 432 -24.00 -8.49 0.66
CA GLU A 432 -22.82 -9.06 0.01
C GLU A 432 -21.52 -8.48 0.59
N ALA A 433 -20.45 -9.27 0.66
CA ALA A 433 -19.14 -8.75 1.07
C ALA A 433 -18.52 -7.88 -0.04
N ILE A 434 -18.40 -8.43 -1.26
CA ILE A 434 -17.97 -7.70 -2.46
C ILE A 434 -19.11 -7.74 -3.49
N ASP A 435 -19.66 -6.58 -3.84
CA ASP A 435 -20.75 -6.44 -4.83
C ASP A 435 -20.29 -5.57 -5.99
N ILE A 436 -20.06 -6.19 -7.15
CA ILE A 436 -19.81 -5.54 -8.42
C ILE A 436 -21.13 -5.43 -9.17
N ASN A 437 -21.71 -4.23 -9.11
CA ASN A 437 -23.01 -3.93 -9.68
C ASN A 437 -22.87 -3.29 -11.06
N LEU A 438 -23.28 -4.05 -12.08
CA LEU A 438 -23.16 -3.72 -13.49
C LEU A 438 -24.31 -2.80 -13.92
N LYS A 439 -24.05 -1.49 -13.93
CA LYS A 439 -24.95 -0.43 -14.35
C LYS A 439 -24.26 0.40 -15.44
N TYR A 440 -24.78 0.28 -16.66
CA TYR A 440 -24.34 1.02 -17.86
C TYR A 440 -22.90 0.71 -18.33
N GLY A 441 -22.75 0.34 -19.60
CA GLY A 441 -21.44 0.09 -20.22
C GLY A 441 -20.93 -1.35 -20.10
N GLY A 442 -19.77 -1.61 -20.70
CA GLY A 442 -19.06 -2.88 -20.60
C GLY A 442 -18.10 -2.85 -19.42
N TYR A 443 -18.14 -3.91 -18.62
CA TYR A 443 -17.23 -4.13 -17.51
C TYR A 443 -16.20 -5.14 -17.99
N GLU A 444 -14.93 -4.75 -18.05
CA GLU A 444 -13.89 -5.61 -18.58
C GLU A 444 -12.68 -5.68 -17.67
N ARG A 445 -11.97 -6.81 -17.71
CA ARG A 445 -10.66 -7.00 -17.06
C ARG A 445 -10.73 -6.81 -15.55
N LEU A 446 -11.58 -7.58 -14.88
CA LEU A 446 -11.65 -7.62 -13.42
C LEU A 446 -10.86 -8.83 -12.93
N ARG A 447 -9.86 -8.60 -12.08
CA ARG A 447 -9.03 -9.66 -11.51
C ARG A 447 -9.14 -9.68 -10.00
N PHE A 448 -9.41 -10.86 -9.45
CA PHE A 448 -9.45 -11.16 -8.03
C PHE A 448 -8.41 -12.25 -7.77
N GLU A 449 -7.20 -11.87 -7.41
CA GLU A 449 -6.08 -12.79 -7.16
C GLU A 449 -5.72 -12.79 -5.67
N ARG A 450 -5.69 -13.97 -5.05
CA ARG A 450 -5.41 -14.10 -3.61
C ARG A 450 -6.37 -13.25 -2.76
N VAL A 451 -7.65 -13.26 -3.11
CA VAL A 451 -8.70 -12.59 -2.34
C VAL A 451 -9.28 -13.58 -1.33
N THR A 452 -9.31 -13.19 -0.06
CA THR A 452 -9.91 -13.98 1.02
C THR A 452 -11.18 -13.30 1.50
N VAL A 453 -12.33 -13.98 1.48
CA VAL A 453 -13.61 -13.45 1.97
C VAL A 453 -14.23 -14.41 2.97
N THR A 454 -14.45 -13.93 4.21
CA THR A 454 -14.98 -14.75 5.29
C THR A 454 -16.09 -14.09 6.09
N GLY A 455 -17.10 -14.89 6.48
CA GLY A 455 -18.09 -14.51 7.50
C GLY A 455 -19.13 -13.48 7.06
N SER A 456 -19.42 -13.38 5.77
CA SER A 456 -20.55 -12.58 5.27
C SER A 456 -21.88 -13.32 5.49
N ILE A 457 -22.97 -12.62 5.82
CA ILE A 457 -24.32 -13.22 5.78
C ILE A 457 -24.89 -13.22 4.36
N GLY A 458 -24.29 -12.46 3.42
CA GLY A 458 -24.59 -12.52 1.98
C GLY A 458 -23.55 -13.30 1.17
N GLU A 459 -23.56 -13.04 -0.13
CA GLU A 459 -22.59 -13.53 -1.10
C GLU A 459 -21.17 -13.00 -0.76
N GLY A 460 -20.15 -13.86 -0.84
CA GLY A 460 -18.75 -13.45 -0.66
C GLY A 460 -18.29 -12.51 -1.78
N LEU A 461 -18.49 -12.92 -3.03
CA LEU A 461 -18.33 -12.08 -4.21
C LEU A 461 -19.56 -12.20 -5.10
N HIS A 462 -20.18 -11.07 -5.44
CA HIS A 462 -21.29 -11.00 -6.38
C HIS A 462 -20.95 -10.07 -7.54
N ILE A 463 -21.03 -10.57 -8.77
CA ILE A 463 -20.93 -9.75 -9.99
C ILE A 463 -22.27 -9.81 -10.70
N LYS A 464 -23.02 -8.71 -10.75
CA LYS A 464 -24.42 -8.73 -11.22
C LYS A 464 -24.86 -7.60 -12.11
N GLY A 465 -25.73 -7.89 -13.08
CA GLY A 465 -26.45 -6.86 -13.82
C GLY A 465 -27.75 -6.43 -13.13
N ARG A 466 -28.29 -5.29 -13.55
CA ARG A 466 -29.58 -4.78 -13.05
C ARG A 466 -30.59 -4.68 -14.21
N ALA A 467 -31.81 -5.20 -14.02
CA ALA A 467 -32.85 -5.30 -15.07
C ALA A 467 -33.36 -3.95 -15.60
N ASP A 468 -33.22 -2.89 -14.81
CA ASP A 468 -33.74 -1.55 -15.09
C ASP A 468 -32.81 -0.70 -15.98
N TYR A 469 -31.59 -1.17 -16.22
CA TYR A 469 -30.61 -0.54 -17.11
C TYR A 469 -30.19 -1.60 -18.14
N GLY A 470 -30.48 -1.36 -19.43
CA GLY A 470 -30.39 -2.38 -20.48
C GLY A 470 -29.06 -3.15 -20.54
N ASN A 471 -29.10 -4.38 -21.07
CA ASN A 471 -28.01 -5.35 -21.27
C ASN A 471 -26.57 -4.83 -21.00
N ALA A 472 -26.13 -4.88 -19.74
CA ALA A 472 -24.72 -4.71 -19.37
C ALA A 472 -23.91 -5.94 -19.81
N SER A 473 -22.61 -5.77 -20.08
CA SER A 473 -21.72 -6.90 -20.43
C SER A 473 -20.54 -7.00 -19.49
N VAL A 474 -20.06 -8.23 -19.29
CA VAL A 474 -18.88 -8.56 -18.47
C VAL A 474 -17.88 -9.32 -19.31
N ASP A 475 -16.65 -8.85 -19.43
CA ASP A 475 -15.59 -9.52 -20.19
C ASP A 475 -14.31 -9.68 -19.35
N ASP A 476 -13.58 -10.78 -19.52
CA ASP A 476 -12.31 -11.06 -18.84
C ASP A 476 -12.39 -10.88 -17.31
N VAL A 477 -13.19 -11.72 -16.64
CA VAL A 477 -13.24 -11.81 -15.18
C VAL A 477 -12.42 -13.00 -14.74
N VAL A 478 -11.39 -12.77 -13.92
CA VAL A 478 -10.54 -13.82 -13.38
C VAL A 478 -10.59 -13.80 -11.87
N ILE A 479 -10.97 -14.94 -11.28
CA ILE A 479 -10.87 -15.22 -9.85
C ILE A 479 -9.81 -16.31 -9.71
N GLN A 480 -8.69 -16.00 -9.07
CA GLN A 480 -7.55 -16.89 -9.00
C GLN A 480 -6.97 -16.96 -7.58
N ASP A 481 -6.55 -18.16 -7.16
CA ASP A 481 -5.86 -18.38 -5.88
C ASP A 481 -6.62 -17.79 -4.68
N SER A 482 -7.95 -17.71 -4.78
CA SER A 482 -8.82 -16.98 -3.86
C SER A 482 -9.60 -17.93 -2.93
N TYR A 483 -9.99 -17.44 -1.77
CA TYR A 483 -10.58 -18.23 -0.69
C TYR A 483 -11.89 -17.61 -0.20
N PHE A 484 -13.00 -18.33 -0.32
CA PHE A 484 -14.34 -17.88 0.10
C PHE A 484 -14.93 -18.86 1.12
N GLU A 485 -15.06 -18.43 2.38
CA GLU A 485 -15.50 -19.31 3.47
C GLU A 485 -16.58 -18.71 4.38
N SER A 486 -17.51 -19.55 4.84
CA SER A 486 -18.52 -19.17 5.83
C SER A 486 -19.45 -18.03 5.42
N ASN A 487 -19.63 -17.81 4.11
CA ASN A 487 -20.58 -16.86 3.54
C ASN A 487 -21.95 -17.54 3.29
N SER A 488 -23.01 -16.83 2.90
CA SER A 488 -24.25 -17.54 2.49
C SER A 488 -24.12 -18.18 1.10
N ILE A 489 -23.39 -17.50 0.20
CA ILE A 489 -22.92 -18.02 -1.09
C ILE A 489 -21.45 -17.59 -1.23
N GLY A 490 -20.58 -18.44 -1.77
CA GLY A 490 -19.17 -18.08 -1.96
C GLY A 490 -19.00 -17.06 -3.07
N VAL A 491 -19.34 -17.45 -4.30
CA VAL A 491 -19.25 -16.61 -5.50
C VAL A 491 -20.57 -16.68 -6.29
N ALA A 492 -21.09 -15.52 -6.68
CA ALA A 492 -22.28 -15.39 -7.51
C ALA A 492 -22.00 -14.49 -8.72
N ILE A 493 -22.42 -14.91 -9.91
CA ILE A 493 -22.21 -14.15 -11.16
C ILE A 493 -23.48 -14.20 -12.01
N GLY A 494 -24.04 -13.06 -12.41
CA GLY A 494 -25.15 -13.01 -13.36
C GLY A 494 -26.23 -11.94 -13.14
N GLY A 495 -27.34 -12.04 -13.85
CA GLY A 495 -28.58 -11.27 -13.57
C GLY A 495 -28.81 -10.13 -14.50
N ASN A 496 -29.61 -10.34 -15.55
CA ASN A 496 -29.78 -9.35 -16.62
C ASN A 496 -28.44 -8.89 -17.22
N VAL A 497 -27.41 -9.74 -17.16
CA VAL A 497 -26.17 -9.52 -17.91
C VAL A 497 -26.48 -9.92 -19.34
N GLY A 498 -26.39 -8.96 -20.27
CA GLY A 498 -26.76 -9.19 -21.65
C GLY A 498 -25.75 -10.02 -22.44
N GLN A 499 -24.45 -9.91 -22.10
CA GLN A 499 -23.35 -10.72 -22.63
C GLN A 499 -22.24 -10.86 -21.58
N SER A 500 -21.82 -12.06 -21.23
CA SER A 500 -20.58 -12.32 -20.49
C SER A 500 -19.61 -13.18 -21.29
N ARG A 501 -18.32 -12.86 -21.27
CA ARG A 501 -17.23 -13.59 -21.95
C ARG A 501 -16.01 -13.68 -21.04
N GLY A 502 -15.21 -14.75 -21.19
CA GLY A 502 -13.93 -14.84 -20.48
C GLY A 502 -14.05 -14.80 -18.95
N LEU A 503 -15.07 -15.44 -18.39
CA LEU A 503 -15.09 -15.74 -16.97
C LEU A 503 -14.13 -16.90 -16.70
N SER A 504 -13.35 -16.81 -15.63
CA SER A 504 -12.47 -17.88 -15.17
C SER A 504 -12.39 -17.83 -13.64
N ILE A 505 -12.64 -18.96 -12.99
CA ILE A 505 -12.33 -19.20 -11.58
C ILE A 505 -11.27 -20.29 -11.60
N VAL A 506 -10.09 -20.09 -11.02
CA VAL A 506 -8.93 -21.01 -11.09
C VAL A 506 -8.26 -21.13 -9.72
N SER A 507 -7.84 -22.33 -9.33
CA SER A 507 -7.09 -22.59 -8.08
C SER A 507 -7.69 -21.95 -6.83
N SER A 508 -9.01 -21.78 -6.80
CA SER A 508 -9.71 -21.04 -5.75
C SER A 508 -10.55 -22.00 -4.92
N ALA A 509 -10.57 -21.78 -3.61
CA ALA A 509 -11.31 -22.61 -2.66
C ALA A 509 -12.58 -21.90 -2.19
N ILE A 510 -13.71 -22.61 -2.27
CA ILE A 510 -15.04 -22.11 -1.88
C ILE A 510 -15.63 -23.13 -0.90
N VAL A 511 -15.54 -22.84 0.39
CA VAL A 511 -15.68 -23.86 1.45
C VAL A 511 -16.67 -23.38 2.53
N ASN A 512 -17.45 -24.30 3.12
CA ASN A 512 -18.31 -24.01 4.28
C ASN A 512 -19.28 -22.82 4.12
N ASN A 513 -19.73 -22.50 2.90
CA ASN A 513 -20.75 -21.46 2.69
C ASN A 513 -22.17 -22.08 2.83
N GLY A 514 -23.20 -21.28 3.04
CA GLY A 514 -24.60 -21.74 3.17
C GLY A 514 -25.22 -21.57 4.57
N ASN A 515 -24.77 -20.56 5.33
CA ASN A 515 -25.19 -20.31 6.72
C ASN A 515 -26.60 -19.68 6.89
N GLU A 516 -27.34 -19.36 5.83
CA GLU A 516 -28.70 -18.78 5.91
C GLU A 516 -29.85 -19.79 5.62
N PRO A 517 -31.02 -19.64 6.28
CA PRO A 517 -32.26 -20.29 5.87
C PRO A 517 -32.88 -19.62 4.63
N ASP A 518 -33.05 -20.39 3.55
CA ASP A 518 -33.82 -20.12 2.31
C ASP A 518 -33.99 -18.65 1.86
N ARG A 519 -33.15 -18.17 0.94
CA ARG A 519 -33.47 -17.01 0.09
C ARG A 519 -34.12 -17.45 -1.23
N TYR A 520 -35.10 -16.67 -1.70
CA TYR A 520 -35.74 -16.85 -2.99
C TYR A 520 -34.86 -16.31 -4.12
N LEU A 521 -34.56 -17.13 -5.12
CA LEU A 521 -33.95 -16.68 -6.38
C LEU A 521 -35.00 -16.00 -7.26
N TYR A 522 -34.64 -14.90 -7.91
CA TYR A 522 -35.53 -14.20 -8.84
C TYR A 522 -35.00 -14.36 -10.27
N LYS A 523 -35.76 -15.05 -11.12
CA LYS A 523 -35.56 -15.06 -12.58
C LYS A 523 -36.66 -14.19 -13.20
N ASP A 524 -36.28 -13.21 -14.02
CA ASP A 524 -37.22 -12.29 -14.69
C ASP A 524 -38.20 -11.57 -13.75
N ASN A 525 -37.75 -11.10 -12.58
CA ASN A 525 -38.60 -10.53 -11.50
C ASN A 525 -39.68 -11.49 -10.95
N THR A 526 -39.62 -12.77 -11.28
CA THR A 526 -40.51 -13.80 -10.75
C THR A 526 -39.78 -14.55 -9.64
N PRO A 527 -40.33 -14.63 -8.41
CA PRO A 527 -39.72 -15.44 -7.36
C PRO A 527 -39.80 -16.90 -7.80
N THR A 528 -38.65 -17.45 -8.14
CA THR A 528 -38.48 -18.85 -8.50
C THR A 528 -37.79 -19.54 -7.34
N SER A 529 -38.40 -20.57 -6.77
CA SER A 529 -37.85 -21.34 -5.66
C SER A 529 -36.62 -22.13 -6.12
N TYR A 530 -35.47 -21.49 -6.18
CA TYR A 530 -34.19 -22.13 -6.41
C TYR A 530 -33.34 -21.81 -5.18
N ALA A 531 -32.98 -22.83 -4.41
CA ALA A 531 -32.19 -22.68 -3.20
C ALA A 531 -30.82 -23.26 -3.49
N THR A 532 -29.95 -22.47 -4.13
CA THR A 532 -28.54 -22.83 -4.20
C THR A 532 -27.89 -22.43 -2.89
N ARG A 533 -27.69 -23.38 -1.99
CA ARG A 533 -26.96 -23.15 -0.74
C ARG A 533 -25.46 -23.41 -0.98
N GLY A 534 -24.62 -22.42 -0.68
CA GLY A 534 -23.22 -22.65 -0.26
C GLY A 534 -22.10 -22.83 -1.30
N GLY A 535 -22.35 -22.64 -2.61
CA GLY A 535 -21.32 -22.89 -3.65
C GLY A 535 -21.08 -21.71 -4.60
N VAL A 536 -21.13 -22.01 -5.90
CA VAL A 536 -21.01 -21.04 -6.99
C VAL A 536 -22.35 -20.95 -7.72
N LEU A 537 -22.86 -19.73 -7.90
CA LEU A 537 -24.14 -19.48 -8.57
C LEU A 537 -23.93 -18.70 -9.87
N ILE A 538 -24.50 -19.19 -10.99
CA ILE A 538 -24.36 -18.58 -12.31
C ILE A 538 -25.71 -18.47 -13.03
N TYR A 539 -26.02 -17.27 -13.53
CA TYR A 539 -27.31 -16.98 -14.15
C TYR A 539 -27.21 -16.00 -15.33
N ASP A 540 -27.95 -16.28 -16.41
CA ASP A 540 -28.00 -15.48 -17.66
C ASP A 540 -26.62 -15.23 -18.33
N VAL A 541 -25.89 -16.29 -18.68
CA VAL A 541 -24.56 -16.24 -19.31
C VAL A 541 -24.62 -16.70 -20.78
N PRO A 542 -23.84 -16.14 -21.74
CA PRO A 542 -23.73 -16.61 -23.13
C PRO A 542 -22.84 -17.85 -23.33
N ASP A 543 -22.89 -18.39 -24.55
CA ASP A 543 -22.38 -19.69 -25.01
C ASP A 543 -20.86 -19.97 -24.83
N ASP A 544 -20.05 -19.04 -24.30
CA ASP A 544 -18.57 -19.08 -24.26
C ASP A 544 -17.93 -18.91 -22.86
N ALA A 545 -18.66 -19.17 -21.77
CA ALA A 545 -18.12 -19.13 -20.41
C ALA A 545 -17.45 -20.46 -19.96
N TRP A 546 -16.24 -20.36 -19.41
CA TRP A 546 -15.44 -21.49 -18.91
C TRP A 546 -15.28 -21.40 -17.38
N ILE A 547 -15.30 -22.53 -16.67
CA ILE A 547 -15.06 -22.56 -15.21
C ILE A 547 -14.14 -23.73 -14.86
N ASP A 548 -12.94 -23.43 -14.40
CA ASP A 548 -11.98 -24.43 -13.97
C ASP A 548 -11.72 -24.32 -12.47
N VAL A 549 -12.61 -24.92 -11.68
CA VAL A 549 -12.40 -25.00 -10.23
C VAL A 549 -11.32 -26.03 -9.92
N GLY A 550 -10.07 -25.70 -10.25
CA GLY A 550 -8.89 -26.50 -9.97
C GLY A 550 -8.67 -26.67 -8.46
N TYR A 551 -8.40 -27.92 -8.06
CA TYR A 551 -7.89 -28.34 -6.75
C TYR A 551 -8.68 -27.87 -5.51
N ASN A 552 -9.91 -28.37 -5.37
CA ASN A 552 -10.59 -28.43 -4.07
C ASN A 552 -9.93 -29.49 -3.15
N CYS A 553 -8.82 -29.15 -2.50
CA CYS A 553 -8.27 -29.98 -1.41
C CYS A 553 -7.96 -29.13 -0.18
N ILE A 554 -8.84 -29.16 0.83
CA ILE A 554 -8.49 -28.75 2.19
C ILE A 554 -8.93 -29.85 3.15
N VAL A 555 -7.93 -30.56 3.70
CA VAL A 555 -8.06 -31.45 4.85
C VAL A 555 -7.56 -30.66 6.06
N ASN A 556 -8.44 -30.34 7.00
CA ASN A 556 -8.07 -29.66 8.24
C ASN A 556 -8.00 -30.70 9.38
N ASN A 557 -6.80 -30.88 9.98
CA ASN A 557 -6.59 -31.70 11.19
C ASN A 557 -7.07 -33.17 11.16
N GLY A 558 -7.01 -33.84 10.01
CA GLY A 558 -7.33 -35.28 9.95
C GLY A 558 -8.83 -35.61 10.10
N THR A 559 -9.70 -34.62 9.97
CA THR A 559 -11.15 -34.77 9.81
C THR A 559 -11.57 -34.14 8.50
N VAL A 560 -12.25 -34.91 7.64
CA VAL A 560 -13.03 -34.38 6.52
C VAL A 560 -14.20 -33.64 7.16
N GLU A 561 -14.11 -32.32 7.33
CA GLU A 561 -15.27 -31.55 7.72
C GLU A 561 -16.27 -31.59 6.57
N TYR A 562 -17.49 -32.05 6.90
CA TYR A 562 -18.68 -31.94 6.08
C TYR A 562 -18.74 -30.57 5.37
N ASN A 563 -19.21 -30.51 4.11
CA ASN A 563 -19.60 -29.27 3.40
C ASN A 563 -20.81 -28.56 4.09
N GLY A 564 -20.81 -28.44 5.41
CA GLY A 564 -22.00 -28.17 6.23
C GLY A 564 -23.12 -29.19 5.98
N THR A 565 -24.29 -28.94 6.54
CA THR A 565 -25.53 -29.72 6.30
C THR A 565 -25.98 -29.65 4.83
N TYR A 566 -25.42 -28.76 4.00
CA TYR A 566 -26.03 -28.34 2.73
C TYR A 566 -25.22 -28.64 1.44
N GLY A 567 -23.92 -28.95 1.48
CA GLY A 567 -23.13 -29.38 0.31
C GLY A 567 -22.61 -28.26 -0.61
N PHE A 568 -21.74 -28.60 -1.57
CA PHE A 568 -21.25 -27.71 -2.64
C PHE A 568 -22.14 -27.82 -3.89
N GLY A 569 -22.73 -26.70 -4.30
CA GLY A 569 -23.62 -26.62 -5.46
C GLY A 569 -23.07 -25.77 -6.60
N LEU A 570 -23.18 -26.27 -7.83
CA LEU A 570 -22.99 -25.47 -9.04
C LEU A 570 -24.32 -25.42 -9.79
N ALA A 571 -24.88 -24.23 -9.95
CA ALA A 571 -26.12 -24.04 -10.69
C ALA A 571 -25.90 -23.07 -11.84
N ASN A 572 -26.22 -23.53 -13.04
CA ASN A 572 -26.33 -22.74 -14.25
C ASN A 572 -27.81 -22.63 -14.63
N VAL A 573 -28.42 -21.46 -14.52
CA VAL A 573 -29.83 -21.25 -14.93
C VAL A 573 -29.97 -20.62 -16.32
N SER A 574 -28.85 -20.53 -17.06
CA SER A 574 -28.77 -20.05 -18.44
C SER A 574 -28.79 -21.20 -19.47
N ASP A 575 -29.00 -20.85 -20.73
CA ASP A 575 -29.00 -21.80 -21.86
C ASP A 575 -27.58 -22.18 -22.30
N ALA A 576 -26.58 -21.36 -21.96
CA ALA A 576 -25.18 -21.58 -22.30
C ALA A 576 -24.58 -22.79 -21.58
N THR A 577 -23.59 -23.41 -22.20
CA THR A 577 -22.86 -24.52 -21.58
C THR A 577 -21.79 -23.97 -20.65
N VAL A 578 -21.83 -24.38 -19.38
CA VAL A 578 -20.77 -24.12 -18.41
C VAL A 578 -19.90 -25.36 -18.32
N GLU A 579 -18.63 -25.28 -18.70
CA GLU A 579 -17.66 -26.33 -18.43
C GLU A 579 -17.18 -26.21 -16.99
N ALA A 580 -17.35 -27.28 -16.20
CA ALA A 580 -16.87 -27.42 -14.83
C ALA A 580 -15.92 -28.60 -14.76
N VAL A 581 -14.65 -28.34 -15.12
CA VAL A 581 -13.57 -29.33 -15.13
C VAL A 581 -12.78 -29.30 -13.81
N ASN A 582 -12.22 -30.45 -13.42
CA ASN A 582 -11.36 -30.62 -12.22
C ASN A 582 -11.97 -30.23 -10.85
N VAL A 583 -13.29 -30.04 -10.79
CA VAL A 583 -14.00 -29.74 -9.54
C VAL A 583 -14.05 -30.98 -8.64
N TRP A 584 -13.48 -30.90 -7.44
CA TRP A 584 -13.69 -31.93 -6.42
C TRP A 584 -15.00 -31.66 -5.65
N TRP A 585 -15.92 -32.62 -5.73
CA TRP A 585 -17.29 -32.51 -5.20
C TRP A 585 -17.43 -32.99 -3.75
N GLY A 586 -16.32 -33.25 -3.04
CA GLY A 586 -16.37 -33.82 -1.70
C GLY A 586 -16.82 -35.29 -1.63
N GLN A 587 -17.08 -35.94 -2.77
CA GLN A 587 -17.41 -37.38 -2.86
C GLN A 587 -16.89 -38.02 -4.16
N PRO A 588 -16.47 -39.30 -4.15
CA PRO A 588 -15.89 -39.97 -5.32
C PRO A 588 -16.87 -40.18 -6.49
N THR A 589 -18.18 -40.19 -6.23
CA THR A 589 -19.21 -40.41 -7.25
C THR A 589 -19.52 -39.17 -8.08
N GLY A 590 -18.84 -38.04 -7.84
CA GLY A 590 -19.16 -36.76 -8.46
C GLY A 590 -20.44 -36.11 -7.90
N PRO A 591 -20.92 -35.03 -8.53
CA PRO A 591 -22.15 -34.37 -8.12
C PRO A 591 -23.38 -35.18 -8.50
N VAL A 592 -24.49 -34.97 -7.82
CA VAL A 592 -25.80 -35.45 -8.30
C VAL A 592 -26.36 -34.45 -9.31
N PHE A 593 -26.59 -34.89 -10.55
CA PHE A 593 -27.33 -34.11 -11.55
C PHE A 593 -28.81 -34.09 -11.17
N PHE A 594 -29.33 -32.91 -10.85
CA PHE A 594 -30.66 -32.77 -10.26
C PHE A 594 -31.66 -32.15 -11.25
N THR A 595 -32.83 -32.77 -11.43
CA THR A 595 -33.91 -32.30 -12.34
C THR A 595 -35.20 -31.93 -11.61
N GLY A 596 -35.15 -31.74 -10.28
CA GLY A 596 -36.31 -31.48 -9.40
C GLY A 596 -36.04 -30.41 -8.32
N THR A 597 -36.91 -30.29 -7.31
CA THR A 597 -36.73 -29.36 -6.17
C THR A 597 -35.54 -29.75 -5.29
N PHE A 598 -34.61 -28.81 -5.07
CA PHE A 598 -33.34 -29.00 -4.35
C PHE A 598 -33.48 -29.72 -2.99
N THR A 599 -32.59 -30.66 -2.69
CA THR A 599 -32.41 -31.32 -1.38
C THR A 599 -30.95 -31.21 -0.92
N GLU A 600 -30.66 -31.44 0.36
CA GLU A 600 -29.31 -31.38 0.96
C GLU A 600 -28.27 -32.24 0.20
N GLY A 601 -27.06 -31.71 -0.08
CA GLY A 601 -25.93 -32.45 -0.69
C GLY A 601 -25.19 -31.70 -1.80
N ASN A 602 -24.19 -32.34 -2.44
CA ASN A 602 -23.47 -31.76 -3.59
C ASN A 602 -24.26 -31.96 -4.90
N TYR A 603 -24.55 -30.90 -5.65
CA TYR A 603 -25.41 -30.96 -6.84
C TYR A 603 -24.92 -30.10 -8.01
N VAL A 604 -25.32 -30.52 -9.21
CA VAL A 604 -25.20 -29.75 -10.46
C VAL A 604 -26.59 -29.53 -11.04
N PHE A 605 -26.88 -28.29 -11.42
CA PHE A 605 -28.15 -27.90 -12.03
C PHE A 605 -27.94 -27.12 -13.33
N GLY A 606 -28.72 -27.46 -14.36
CA GLY A 606 -28.72 -26.81 -15.68
C GLY A 606 -27.67 -27.30 -16.66
N ASN A 607 -27.39 -26.52 -17.72
CA ASN A 607 -26.47 -26.90 -18.80
C ASN A 607 -25.00 -26.77 -18.35
N VAL A 608 -24.58 -27.72 -17.53
CA VAL A 608 -23.22 -27.82 -17.01
C VAL A 608 -22.60 -29.11 -17.52
N VAL A 609 -21.47 -28.98 -18.21
CA VAL A 609 -20.62 -30.12 -18.56
C VAL A 609 -19.64 -30.33 -17.42
N THR A 610 -19.81 -31.42 -16.69
CA THR A 610 -18.79 -31.87 -15.74
C THR A 610 -17.95 -32.95 -16.39
N SER A 611 -16.64 -32.91 -16.17
CA SER A 611 -15.82 -34.10 -16.37
C SER A 611 -16.03 -35.01 -15.17
N PRO A 612 -16.18 -36.34 -15.34
CA PRO A 612 -16.07 -37.25 -14.21
C PRO A 612 -14.71 -37.01 -13.53
N TYR A 613 -14.74 -36.79 -12.22
CA TYR A 613 -13.54 -37.02 -11.43
C TYR A 613 -13.20 -38.50 -11.61
N ALA A 614 -11.95 -38.82 -11.92
CA ALA A 614 -11.51 -40.20 -12.02
C ALA A 614 -11.91 -40.92 -10.72
N THR A 615 -12.73 -41.96 -10.84
CA THR A 615 -13.28 -42.75 -9.72
C THR A 615 -12.24 -43.67 -9.08
N GLU A 616 -10.95 -43.48 -9.41
CA GLU A 616 -9.86 -44.28 -8.87
C GLU A 616 -9.22 -43.49 -7.70
N PRO A 617 -9.27 -44.02 -6.47
CA PRO A 617 -8.63 -43.39 -5.34
C PRO A 617 -7.12 -43.37 -5.57
N HIS A 618 -6.56 -42.17 -5.78
CA HIS A 618 -5.12 -41.96 -5.78
C HIS A 618 -4.53 -42.36 -4.42
N ALA A 619 -3.90 -43.53 -4.37
CA ALA A 619 -3.36 -44.14 -3.15
C ALA A 619 -1.94 -43.67 -2.77
N ASP A 620 -1.42 -42.61 -3.37
CA ASP A 620 -0.06 -42.11 -3.09
C ASP A 620 -0.03 -40.69 -2.50
N ILE A 621 -1.03 -40.35 -1.68
CA ILE A 621 -0.82 -39.44 -0.55
C ILE A 621 -0.54 -40.35 0.64
N GLU A 622 0.66 -40.29 1.23
CA GLU A 622 0.94 -40.91 2.52
C GLU A 622 -0.16 -40.51 3.51
N GLY A 623 -1.11 -41.42 3.79
CA GLY A 623 -2.22 -41.10 4.68
C GLY A 623 -3.52 -41.90 4.58
N CYS A 624 -3.76 -42.78 3.59
CA CYS A 624 -5.03 -43.54 3.51
C CYS A 624 -4.82 -44.99 2.96
N GLY A 625 -4.87 -46.02 3.82
CA GLY A 625 -4.56 -47.43 3.48
C GLY A 625 -5.68 -48.27 2.82
N GLY A 626 -5.28 -49.27 1.99
CA GLY A 626 -6.07 -50.12 1.05
C GLY A 626 -6.94 -51.28 1.62
N PRO A 627 -7.21 -52.44 0.93
CA PRO A 627 -6.48 -53.08 -0.20
C PRO A 627 -7.27 -53.84 -1.34
N THR A 628 -6.52 -54.14 -2.44
CA THR A 628 -6.47 -55.30 -3.38
C THR A 628 -7.42 -55.50 -4.58
N GLY A 629 -6.85 -55.50 -5.81
CA GLY A 629 -7.34 -56.23 -7.00
C GLY A 629 -6.88 -55.71 -8.38
N THR A 630 -5.98 -56.45 -9.07
CA THR A 630 -5.14 -56.12 -10.24
C THR A 630 -5.78 -55.89 -11.64
N CYS A 631 -5.30 -54.85 -12.35
CA CYS A 631 -4.89 -54.84 -13.77
C CYS A 631 -3.97 -53.61 -14.02
N THR A 632 -2.72 -53.80 -14.45
CA THR A 632 -1.74 -52.72 -14.65
C THR A 632 -1.85 -52.11 -16.05
N LEU A 633 -2.28 -50.85 -16.14
CA LEU A 633 -2.06 -50.01 -17.32
C LEU A 633 -0.55 -49.79 -17.52
N ALA A 634 -0.11 -49.81 -18.78
CA ALA A 634 1.25 -49.41 -19.16
C ALA A 634 1.52 -48.02 -18.58
N THR A 635 2.59 -47.92 -17.80
CA THR A 635 2.91 -46.69 -17.09
C THR A 635 3.26 -45.64 -18.14
N LEU A 636 2.51 -44.54 -18.19
CA LEU A 636 2.80 -43.45 -19.10
C LEU A 636 4.16 -42.84 -18.72
N GLY A 637 4.97 -42.63 -19.74
CA GLY A 637 6.25 -41.96 -19.62
C GLY A 637 6.15 -40.55 -19.03
N THR A 638 7.05 -40.18 -18.12
CA THR A 638 7.09 -38.83 -17.54
C THR A 638 8.12 -37.95 -18.24
N LEU A 639 7.76 -36.68 -18.40
CA LEU A 639 8.60 -35.63 -18.98
C LEU A 639 9.29 -34.91 -17.81
N GLN A 640 10.55 -35.26 -17.52
CA GLN A 640 11.16 -34.93 -16.21
C GLN A 640 11.94 -33.62 -16.15
N LYS A 641 12.46 -33.11 -17.29
CA LYS A 641 13.39 -31.98 -17.25
C LYS A 641 13.47 -31.22 -18.57
N LEU A 642 13.21 -29.90 -18.53
CA LEU A 642 13.50 -28.97 -19.62
C LEU A 642 14.85 -28.28 -19.34
N ASN A 643 15.77 -28.33 -20.30
CA ASN A 643 17.00 -27.52 -20.24
C ASN A 643 16.78 -26.20 -21.00
N SER A 644 16.55 -25.13 -20.25
CA SER A 644 16.26 -23.78 -20.76
C SER A 644 17.34 -23.20 -21.68
N SER A 645 18.60 -23.65 -21.57
CA SER A 645 19.69 -23.20 -22.45
C SER A 645 19.71 -23.87 -23.83
N THR A 646 18.97 -24.98 -24.01
CA THR A 646 19.03 -25.81 -25.24
C THR A 646 17.67 -26.13 -25.85
N GLY A 647 16.55 -25.79 -25.19
CA GLY A 647 15.20 -26.12 -25.68
C GLY A 647 14.89 -27.62 -25.71
N ARG A 648 15.60 -28.41 -24.89
CA ARG A 648 15.56 -29.88 -24.88
C ARG A 648 14.73 -30.41 -23.71
N ALA A 649 13.78 -31.30 -23.98
CA ALA A 649 12.98 -32.00 -22.99
C ALA A 649 13.32 -33.49 -22.95
N GLN A 650 13.52 -34.05 -21.75
CA GLN A 650 13.72 -35.48 -21.55
C GLN A 650 12.37 -36.21 -21.52
N ILE A 651 12.26 -37.26 -22.33
CA ILE A 651 11.10 -38.15 -22.43
C ILE A 651 11.51 -39.51 -21.86
N LEU A 652 10.81 -39.96 -20.83
CA LEU A 652 10.94 -41.33 -20.33
C LEU A 652 9.77 -42.15 -20.84
N GLY A 653 9.98 -43.44 -21.09
CA GLY A 653 8.95 -44.39 -21.49
C GLY A 653 9.31 -45.74 -20.89
N PRO A 654 8.58 -46.22 -19.86
CA PRO A 654 9.03 -47.38 -19.08
C PRO A 654 9.10 -48.68 -19.89
N ASP A 655 8.35 -48.76 -20.98
CA ASP A 655 8.29 -49.94 -21.87
C ASP A 655 8.85 -49.67 -23.29
N GLY A 656 9.60 -48.58 -23.48
CA GLY A 656 10.25 -48.20 -24.75
C GLY A 656 9.39 -47.28 -25.64
N ILE A 657 10.00 -46.21 -26.15
CA ILE A 657 9.33 -45.13 -26.89
C ILE A 657 9.32 -45.42 -28.39
N LEU A 658 8.13 -45.53 -28.98
CA LEU A 658 7.96 -45.83 -30.40
C LEU A 658 7.60 -44.61 -31.25
N VAL A 659 6.70 -43.76 -30.76
CA VAL A 659 6.21 -42.58 -31.48
C VAL A 659 6.15 -41.39 -30.55
N VAL A 660 6.58 -40.23 -31.05
CA VAL A 660 6.49 -38.93 -30.39
C VAL A 660 5.77 -37.97 -31.34
N GLN A 661 4.63 -37.43 -30.91
CA GLN A 661 3.81 -36.54 -31.72
C GLN A 661 3.50 -35.22 -31.01
N ASN A 662 3.74 -34.12 -31.73
CA ASN A 662 3.27 -32.76 -31.43
C ASN A 662 1.92 -32.53 -32.11
N SER A 663 0.89 -32.11 -31.38
CA SER A 663 -0.47 -31.95 -31.91
C SER A 663 -0.56 -30.81 -32.95
N PRO A 664 -1.04 -31.08 -34.19
CA PRO A 664 -1.26 -30.06 -35.21
C PRO A 664 -2.68 -29.42 -35.17
N LEU A 665 -3.54 -29.76 -34.19
CA LEU A 665 -4.98 -29.49 -34.26
C LEU A 665 -5.51 -28.30 -33.44
N GLN A 666 -4.67 -27.33 -33.02
CA GLN A 666 -5.16 -26.11 -32.38
C GLN A 666 -4.64 -24.82 -33.07
N PRO A 667 -5.48 -23.76 -33.19
CA PRO A 667 -5.10 -22.52 -33.86
C PRO A 667 -4.12 -21.61 -33.09
N ASN A 668 -3.67 -22.00 -31.88
CA ASN A 668 -2.83 -21.15 -31.01
C ASN A 668 -1.55 -21.86 -30.49
N VAL A 669 -0.90 -22.72 -31.31
CA VAL A 669 0.34 -23.40 -30.89
C VAL A 669 1.57 -22.58 -31.31
N ASN A 670 2.33 -22.09 -30.32
CA ASN A 670 3.55 -21.30 -30.54
C ASN A 670 4.86 -22.11 -30.44
N LEU A 671 4.83 -23.45 -30.42
CA LEU A 671 6.02 -24.33 -30.36
C LEU A 671 5.97 -25.44 -31.44
N GLN A 672 7.08 -25.62 -32.16
CA GLN A 672 7.31 -26.68 -33.14
C GLN A 672 8.33 -27.69 -32.60
N LEU A 673 7.96 -28.98 -32.52
CA LEU A 673 8.92 -30.07 -32.33
C LEU A 673 9.82 -30.18 -33.58
N VAL A 674 11.13 -30.09 -33.41
CA VAL A 674 12.12 -30.05 -34.50
C VAL A 674 13.11 -31.22 -34.50
N GLY A 675 13.10 -32.07 -33.47
CA GLY A 675 13.87 -33.32 -33.48
C GLY A 675 13.77 -34.16 -32.22
N VAL A 676 14.02 -35.46 -32.33
CA VAL A 676 14.08 -36.41 -31.19
C VAL A 676 15.35 -37.27 -31.27
N THR A 677 16.07 -37.38 -30.16
CA THR A 677 17.42 -37.98 -30.07
C THR A 677 17.57 -38.92 -28.88
N ASP A 678 18.64 -39.73 -28.86
CA ASP A 678 19.09 -40.47 -27.69
C ASP A 678 19.91 -39.61 -26.70
N GLY A 679 20.46 -40.22 -25.65
CA GLY A 679 21.17 -39.52 -24.57
C GLY A 679 22.48 -38.87 -24.98
N ASP A 680 23.09 -39.42 -26.03
CA ASP A 680 24.33 -38.92 -26.61
C ASP A 680 24.06 -37.87 -27.70
N GLY A 681 22.78 -37.59 -28.01
CA GLY A 681 22.34 -36.57 -28.97
C GLY A 681 22.25 -37.06 -30.41
N ASN A 682 22.33 -38.36 -30.66
CA ASN A 682 22.15 -38.92 -32.00
C ASN A 682 20.66 -39.03 -32.35
N SER A 683 20.29 -38.72 -33.58
CA SER A 683 18.91 -38.90 -34.06
C SER A 683 18.58 -40.38 -34.19
N VAL A 684 17.59 -40.84 -33.43
CA VAL A 684 17.10 -42.23 -33.43
C VAL A 684 15.62 -42.33 -33.82
N PHE A 685 14.98 -41.17 -34.06
CA PHE A 685 13.61 -41.03 -34.55
C PHE A 685 13.59 -40.20 -35.83
N THR A 686 12.74 -40.57 -36.78
CA THR A 686 12.56 -39.86 -38.06
C THR A 686 11.15 -39.28 -38.14
N GLU A 687 11.03 -38.04 -38.60
CA GLU A 687 9.72 -37.41 -38.85
C GLU A 687 9.03 -38.09 -40.05
N THR A 688 7.88 -38.73 -39.81
CA THR A 688 7.11 -39.41 -40.85
C THR A 688 5.97 -38.54 -41.38
N SER A 689 5.53 -37.55 -40.59
CA SER A 689 4.54 -36.52 -40.93
C SER A 689 4.80 -35.28 -40.07
N PRO A 690 4.35 -34.07 -40.46
CA PRO A 690 4.60 -32.85 -39.68
C PRO A 690 4.19 -33.01 -38.21
N GLY A 691 5.18 -32.92 -37.30
CA GLY A 691 4.98 -33.10 -35.86
C GLY A 691 4.96 -34.55 -35.38
N VAL A 692 5.05 -35.57 -36.24
CA VAL A 692 5.01 -37.00 -35.90
C VAL A 692 6.37 -37.65 -36.17
N TRP A 693 7.00 -38.17 -35.12
CA TRP A 693 8.34 -38.75 -35.15
C TRP A 693 8.32 -40.21 -34.69
N GLU A 694 8.82 -41.11 -35.53
CA GLU A 694 8.80 -42.56 -35.28
C GLU A 694 10.21 -43.12 -35.08
N TYR A 695 10.35 -44.07 -34.15
CA TYR A 695 11.63 -44.74 -33.89
C TYR A 695 12.09 -45.53 -35.11
N THR A 696 13.33 -45.30 -35.54
CA THR A 696 13.90 -45.94 -36.76
C THR A 696 15.19 -46.71 -36.47
N GLY A 697 15.58 -46.83 -35.21
CA GLY A 697 16.78 -47.58 -34.81
C GLY A 697 16.62 -49.09 -34.98
N GLY A 698 17.71 -49.79 -35.32
CA GLY A 698 17.74 -51.25 -35.34
C GLY A 698 17.93 -51.80 -33.91
N GLY A 699 16.86 -52.22 -33.25
CA GLY A 699 16.94 -52.75 -31.88
C GLY A 699 15.66 -52.59 -31.07
N GLN A 700 15.77 -52.71 -29.74
CA GLN A 700 14.68 -52.36 -28.83
C GLN A 700 14.53 -50.82 -28.78
N PRO A 701 13.28 -50.30 -28.78
CA PRO A 701 13.05 -48.86 -28.68
C PRO A 701 13.63 -48.31 -27.36
N PRO A 702 14.20 -47.10 -27.37
CA PRO A 702 14.80 -46.53 -26.17
C PRO A 702 13.72 -46.20 -25.14
N THR A 703 13.97 -46.53 -23.88
CA THR A 703 13.10 -46.14 -22.75
C THR A 703 13.31 -44.68 -22.33
N GLU A 704 14.25 -44.01 -22.95
CA GLU A 704 14.62 -42.62 -22.69
C GLU A 704 15.06 -41.95 -23.99
N ALA A 705 14.46 -40.82 -24.32
CA ALA A 705 14.77 -40.02 -25.47
C ALA A 705 14.70 -38.53 -25.13
N TRP A 706 15.12 -37.66 -26.03
CA TRP A 706 15.06 -36.22 -25.83
C TRP A 706 14.49 -35.52 -27.05
N ALA A 707 13.48 -34.68 -26.82
CA ALA A 707 12.83 -33.85 -27.83
C ALA A 707 13.36 -32.41 -27.81
N TYR A 708 13.47 -31.81 -29.00
CA TYR A 708 13.90 -30.44 -29.23
C TYR A 708 12.77 -29.61 -29.81
N TYR A 709 12.55 -28.40 -29.27
CA TYR A 709 11.47 -27.51 -29.69
C TYR A 709 11.97 -26.13 -30.11
N GLN A 710 11.27 -25.50 -31.06
CA GLN A 710 11.46 -24.12 -31.51
C GLN A 710 10.18 -23.30 -31.35
N ARG A 711 10.28 -22.02 -30.98
CA ARG A 711 9.13 -21.10 -30.85
C ARG A 711 8.76 -20.45 -32.19
N ILE A 712 7.45 -20.33 -32.46
CA ILE A 712 6.89 -19.83 -33.73
C ILE A 712 6.39 -18.37 -33.62
N ASP A 713 5.75 -17.95 -32.50
CA ASP A 713 5.42 -16.55 -32.19
C ASP A 713 5.97 -16.15 -30.80
N THR A 714 6.56 -14.96 -30.72
CA THR A 714 7.39 -14.48 -29.60
C THR A 714 6.68 -13.49 -28.69
N ASN A 715 5.46 -13.04 -29.04
CA ASN A 715 4.78 -11.95 -28.32
C ASN A 715 3.73 -12.41 -27.28
N ASP A 716 3.44 -13.71 -27.19
CA ASP A 716 2.49 -14.29 -26.22
C ASP A 716 3.23 -15.18 -25.20
N PRO A 717 3.29 -14.80 -23.91
CA PRO A 717 3.99 -15.55 -22.87
C PRO A 717 3.22 -16.76 -22.31
N THR A 718 1.95 -16.96 -22.65
CA THR A 718 1.16 -18.12 -22.19
C THR A 718 1.05 -19.15 -23.29
N ASN A 719 1.76 -20.29 -23.18
CA ASN A 719 1.56 -21.40 -24.10
C ASN A 719 1.52 -22.74 -23.36
N GLN A 720 0.41 -23.44 -23.52
CA GLN A 720 0.30 -24.87 -23.28
C GLN A 720 0.78 -25.63 -24.52
N PHE A 721 1.42 -26.77 -24.33
CA PHE A 721 1.90 -27.61 -25.42
C PHE A 721 1.55 -29.07 -25.15
N PHE A 722 0.96 -29.73 -26.14
CA PHE A 722 0.56 -31.12 -26.03
C PHE A 722 1.59 -32.03 -26.70
N LEU A 723 2.26 -32.87 -25.90
CA LEU A 723 3.11 -33.96 -26.42
C LEU A 723 2.42 -35.31 -26.20
N GLN A 724 2.18 -36.02 -27.29
CA GLN A 724 1.70 -37.40 -27.24
C GLN A 724 2.88 -38.37 -27.41
N VAL A 725 3.00 -39.35 -26.52
CA VAL A 725 4.07 -40.37 -26.54
C VAL A 725 3.46 -41.76 -26.48
N SER A 726 3.85 -42.64 -27.40
CA SER A 726 3.35 -44.02 -27.47
C SER A 726 4.45 -45.04 -27.13
N THR A 727 4.09 -46.04 -26.31
CA THR A 727 4.92 -47.20 -25.92
C THR A 727 4.16 -48.51 -26.22
N VAL A 728 4.85 -49.66 -26.28
CA VAL A 728 4.31 -50.99 -26.66
C VAL A 728 3.14 -51.39 -25.71
N CYS A 729 1.92 -51.83 -26.06
CA CYS A 729 1.22 -52.33 -27.25
C CYS A 729 -0.30 -51.96 -27.17
N PRO A 730 -1.09 -52.14 -28.26
CA PRO A 730 -2.43 -51.57 -28.45
C PRO A 730 -3.60 -52.57 -28.27
N SER A 731 -4.79 -52.08 -27.90
CA SER A 731 -6.08 -52.72 -28.29
C SER A 731 -7.32 -51.85 -28.02
N GLU A 732 -7.53 -50.80 -28.83
CA GLU A 732 -8.85 -50.38 -29.36
C GLU A 732 -8.65 -50.10 -30.88
N PRO A 733 -9.68 -50.18 -31.74
CA PRO A 733 -9.55 -50.35 -33.20
C PRO A 733 -8.85 -49.23 -33.99
N ASP A 734 -8.56 -48.07 -33.40
CA ASP A 734 -7.92 -46.93 -34.08
C ASP A 734 -6.49 -46.62 -33.58
N GLY A 735 -6.02 -47.28 -32.52
CA GLY A 735 -4.62 -47.19 -32.07
C GLY A 735 -4.18 -45.83 -31.51
N THR A 736 -5.09 -44.89 -31.27
CA THR A 736 -4.77 -43.57 -30.70
C THR A 736 -5.01 -43.54 -29.20
N LEU A 737 -3.93 -43.36 -28.42
CA LEU A 737 -3.96 -43.11 -26.99
C LEU A 737 -3.71 -41.61 -26.77
N GLU A 738 -4.75 -40.82 -26.50
CA GLU A 738 -4.59 -39.40 -26.11
C GLU A 738 -4.07 -39.32 -24.68
N ALA A 739 -2.76 -39.12 -24.55
CA ALA A 739 -2.15 -38.69 -23.30
C ALA A 739 -2.04 -37.17 -23.34
N HIS A 740 -2.80 -36.47 -22.50
CA HIS A 740 -2.58 -35.05 -22.21
C HIS A 740 -1.47 -34.94 -21.18
N LEU A 741 -0.23 -34.80 -21.65
CA LEU A 741 0.78 -34.13 -20.85
C LEU A 741 0.52 -32.64 -21.04
N ASP A 742 0.03 -31.97 -19.98
CA ASP A 742 -0.06 -30.51 -19.93
C ASP A 742 1.03 -29.96 -19.00
N PRO A 743 2.31 -29.95 -19.45
CA PRO A 743 3.35 -29.29 -18.68
C PRO A 743 3.10 -27.78 -18.72
N HIS A 744 2.73 -27.19 -17.58
CA HIS A 744 2.94 -25.77 -17.34
C HIS A 744 4.45 -25.50 -17.36
N PHE A 745 4.99 -25.12 -18.52
CA PHE A 745 6.36 -24.60 -18.58
C PHE A 745 6.34 -23.14 -18.10
N SER A 746 6.96 -22.85 -16.95
CA SER A 746 7.46 -21.50 -16.73
C SER A 746 8.73 -21.34 -17.57
N PHE A 747 8.59 -20.70 -18.73
CA PHE A 747 9.77 -20.18 -19.41
C PHE A 747 10.30 -19.03 -18.56
N GLN A 748 11.40 -19.29 -17.87
CA GLN A 748 12.12 -18.23 -17.19
C GLN A 748 12.66 -17.29 -18.28
N ASP A 749 12.10 -16.08 -18.35
CA ASP A 749 12.30 -15.00 -19.33
C ASP A 749 12.74 -15.44 -20.72
N ALA A 750 11.88 -15.25 -21.74
CA ALA A 750 12.27 -15.47 -23.14
C ALA A 750 13.67 -14.90 -23.38
N LEU A 751 14.62 -15.76 -23.80
CA LEU A 751 15.97 -15.32 -24.08
C LEU A 751 15.89 -14.16 -25.08
N PRO A 752 16.52 -13.01 -24.80
CA PRO A 752 16.45 -11.86 -25.67
C PRO A 752 16.83 -12.25 -27.09
N MET A 753 16.03 -11.94 -28.10
CA MET A 753 16.41 -12.30 -29.48
C MET A 753 17.51 -11.38 -30.04
N THR A 754 17.73 -10.25 -29.39
CA THR A 754 18.71 -9.24 -29.77
C THR A 754 19.45 -8.74 -28.54
N PHE A 755 20.72 -8.36 -28.71
CA PHE A 755 21.44 -7.65 -27.68
C PHE A 755 20.80 -6.28 -27.41
N ALA A 756 20.44 -6.01 -26.15
CA ALA A 756 19.92 -4.71 -25.73
C ALA A 756 20.55 -4.27 -24.39
N VAL A 757 20.68 -2.95 -24.22
CA VAL A 757 21.15 -2.34 -22.99
C VAL A 757 20.17 -1.26 -22.58
N HIS A 758 19.59 -1.40 -21.40
CA HIS A 758 18.71 -0.42 -20.79
C HIS A 758 19.53 0.45 -19.86
N GLY A 759 19.46 1.77 -20.07
CA GLY A 759 20.25 2.74 -19.31
C GLY A 759 20.07 2.57 -17.80
N ALA A 760 21.14 2.86 -17.06
CA ALA A 760 21.15 2.73 -15.61
C ALA A 760 20.12 3.66 -14.97
N ALA A 761 19.27 3.10 -14.11
CA ALA A 761 18.21 3.81 -13.40
C ALA A 761 18.17 3.43 -11.90
N PRO A 762 17.75 4.35 -11.00
CA PRO A 762 17.55 5.77 -11.27
C PRO A 762 18.89 6.47 -11.64
N ASN A 763 18.82 7.59 -12.35
CA ASN A 763 19.97 8.44 -12.67
C ASN A 763 19.47 9.88 -12.93
N PRO A 764 19.69 10.85 -12.02
CA PRO A 764 20.55 10.79 -10.83
C PRO A 764 20.10 9.78 -9.74
N PHE A 765 21.01 9.36 -8.86
CA PHE A 765 20.73 8.38 -7.80
C PHE A 765 21.51 8.65 -6.49
N HIS A 766 20.96 8.17 -5.36
CA HIS A 766 21.52 8.35 -4.01
C HIS A 766 22.18 7.12 -3.38
N THR A 767 21.78 5.90 -3.75
CA THR A 767 22.29 4.68 -3.09
C THR A 767 22.85 3.68 -4.08
N ARG A 768 22.10 3.36 -5.14
CA ARG A 768 22.52 2.47 -6.20
C ARG A 768 21.93 2.86 -7.55
N ALA A 769 22.65 2.54 -8.62
CA ALA A 769 22.13 2.58 -9.99
C ALA A 769 22.15 1.15 -10.56
N THR A 770 21.08 0.78 -11.29
CA THR A 770 20.97 -0.56 -11.88
C THR A 770 20.93 -0.46 -13.40
N LEU A 771 21.90 -1.08 -14.08
CA LEU A 771 21.92 -1.26 -15.53
C LEU A 771 21.35 -2.65 -15.88
N ALA A 772 20.39 -2.73 -16.80
CA ALA A 772 19.92 -4.02 -17.32
C ALA A 772 20.53 -4.29 -18.70
N VAL A 773 21.06 -5.50 -18.90
CA VAL A 773 21.62 -5.97 -20.18
C VAL A 773 20.93 -7.26 -20.59
N GLU A 774 20.51 -7.31 -21.84
CA GLU A 774 19.86 -8.45 -22.48
C GLU A 774 20.83 -9.13 -23.44
N LEU A 775 21.09 -10.42 -23.24
CA LEU A 775 22.05 -11.21 -24.01
C LEU A 775 21.34 -12.31 -24.80
N PRO A 776 21.43 -12.34 -26.14
CA PRO A 776 20.80 -13.38 -26.95
C PRO A 776 21.53 -14.73 -26.91
N GLN A 777 22.82 -14.70 -26.62
CA GLN A 777 23.66 -15.86 -26.43
C GLN A 777 24.62 -15.62 -25.27
N ALA A 778 25.24 -16.68 -24.75
CA ALA A 778 26.26 -16.53 -23.73
C ALA A 778 27.41 -15.65 -24.25
N ALA A 779 27.82 -14.67 -23.44
CA ALA A 779 28.80 -13.68 -23.83
C ALA A 779 29.67 -13.28 -22.65
N ARG A 780 30.92 -12.91 -22.91
CA ARG A 780 31.80 -12.33 -21.90
C ARG A 780 31.44 -10.85 -21.70
N VAL A 781 30.95 -10.52 -20.52
CA VAL A 781 30.49 -9.17 -20.16
C VAL A 781 31.47 -8.54 -19.17
N THR A 782 31.95 -7.34 -19.52
CA THR A 782 32.81 -6.51 -18.67
C THR A 782 32.13 -5.16 -18.42
N ALA A 783 31.81 -4.85 -17.18
CA ALA A 783 31.23 -3.55 -16.78
C ALA A 783 32.11 -2.86 -15.75
N ARG A 784 32.57 -1.65 -16.07
CA ARG A 784 33.51 -0.85 -15.27
C ARG A 784 33.03 0.58 -15.15
N VAL A 785 33.31 1.20 -14.00
CA VAL A 785 32.98 2.60 -13.73
C VAL A 785 34.27 3.40 -13.61
N PHE A 786 34.29 4.57 -14.23
CA PHE A 786 35.44 5.48 -14.26
C PHE A 786 35.06 6.84 -13.69
N ASP A 787 36.01 7.52 -13.07
CA ASP A 787 35.89 8.95 -12.81
C ASP A 787 36.13 9.78 -14.10
N LEU A 788 35.92 11.09 -14.03
CA LEU A 788 36.13 11.99 -15.17
C LEU A 788 37.60 12.11 -15.63
N LEU A 789 38.56 11.65 -14.83
CA LEU A 789 39.98 11.56 -15.20
C LEU A 789 40.32 10.24 -15.90
N GLY A 790 39.33 9.35 -16.05
CA GLY A 790 39.49 8.05 -16.70
C GLY A 790 40.09 6.96 -15.81
N ARG A 791 40.14 7.16 -14.48
CA ARG A 791 40.58 6.13 -13.53
C ARG A 791 39.42 5.17 -13.25
N GLU A 792 39.66 3.86 -13.32
CA GLU A 792 38.68 2.82 -12.95
C GLU A 792 38.45 2.89 -11.43
N VAL A 793 37.24 3.27 -11.02
CA VAL A 793 36.84 3.38 -9.60
C VAL A 793 36.05 2.17 -9.12
N ALA A 794 35.45 1.41 -10.03
CA ALA A 794 34.77 0.16 -9.71
C ALA A 794 34.73 -0.79 -10.92
N ARG A 795 34.69 -2.09 -10.63
CA ARG A 795 34.39 -3.15 -11.60
C ARG A 795 33.17 -3.92 -11.12
N ILE A 796 32.07 -3.80 -11.87
CA ILE A 796 30.79 -4.42 -11.53
C ILE A 796 30.80 -5.90 -11.93
N THR A 797 31.33 -6.21 -13.12
CA THR A 797 31.48 -7.59 -13.60
C THR A 797 32.60 -7.72 -14.65
N ASP A 798 33.18 -8.91 -14.77
CA ASP A 798 34.13 -9.33 -15.82
C ASP A 798 34.13 -10.87 -15.86
N ARG A 799 33.07 -11.42 -16.44
CA ARG A 799 32.88 -12.88 -16.54
C ARG A 799 32.00 -13.23 -17.73
N GLU A 800 31.97 -14.50 -18.09
CA GLU A 800 30.92 -15.01 -18.98
C GLU A 800 29.58 -15.02 -18.26
N LEU A 801 28.58 -14.47 -18.94
CA LEU A 801 27.19 -14.52 -18.52
C LEU A 801 26.43 -15.38 -19.54
N PRO A 802 25.49 -16.24 -19.09
CA PRO A 802 24.65 -17.00 -20.00
C PRO A 802 23.72 -16.07 -20.79
N ALA A 803 23.11 -16.57 -21.86
CA ALA A 803 22.00 -15.89 -22.52
C ALA A 803 20.90 -15.54 -21.50
N GLY A 804 20.25 -14.38 -21.65
CA GLY A 804 19.20 -13.91 -20.74
C GLY A 804 19.36 -12.44 -20.33
N THR A 805 18.47 -11.98 -19.44
CA THR A 805 18.48 -10.62 -18.89
C THR A 805 19.29 -10.57 -17.59
N HIS A 806 20.25 -9.65 -17.50
CA HIS A 806 21.13 -9.49 -16.35
C HIS A 806 21.04 -8.08 -15.78
N ARG A 807 20.90 -7.98 -14.46
CA ARG A 807 20.93 -6.70 -13.74
C ARG A 807 22.31 -6.49 -13.11
N LEU A 808 22.98 -5.44 -13.55
CA LEU A 808 24.29 -5.02 -13.06
C LEU A 808 24.10 -3.81 -12.14
N VAL A 809 24.26 -4.03 -10.84
CA VAL A 809 24.06 -3.01 -9.80
C VAL A 809 25.38 -2.36 -9.44
N TRP A 810 25.40 -1.03 -9.36
CA TRP A 810 26.53 -0.27 -8.83
C TRP A 810 26.14 0.55 -7.60
N GLU A 811 26.91 0.35 -6.53
CA GLU A 811 26.81 1.07 -5.26
C GLU A 811 28.15 1.82 -5.01
N PRO A 812 28.17 3.17 -5.00
CA PRO A 812 29.38 3.97 -4.91
C PRO A 812 29.92 4.07 -3.46
N ASN A 813 30.23 2.92 -2.87
CA ASN A 813 30.71 2.81 -1.49
C ASN A 813 32.01 3.58 -1.27
N GLY A 814 31.97 4.64 -0.46
CA GLY A 814 33.14 5.46 -0.12
C GLY A 814 33.60 6.44 -1.21
N LEU A 815 32.83 6.62 -2.28
CA LEU A 815 33.11 7.60 -3.34
C LEU A 815 32.41 8.94 -3.06
N SER A 816 32.92 10.04 -3.62
CA SER A 816 32.29 11.36 -3.52
C SER A 816 31.09 11.49 -4.46
N GLY A 817 30.08 12.29 -4.10
CA GLY A 817 29.03 12.70 -5.03
C GLY A 817 29.63 13.38 -6.26
N GLY A 818 29.06 13.13 -7.44
CA GLY A 818 29.58 13.65 -8.71
C GLY A 818 29.24 12.78 -9.92
N THR A 819 29.83 13.13 -11.06
CA THR A 819 29.60 12.43 -12.33
C THR A 819 30.66 11.36 -12.58
N TYR A 820 30.18 10.19 -12.98
CA TYR A 820 30.99 9.01 -13.32
C TYR A 820 30.63 8.49 -14.71
N LEU A 821 31.52 7.69 -15.31
CA LEU A 821 31.30 7.07 -16.60
C LEU A 821 31.23 5.55 -16.45
N LEU A 822 30.07 4.97 -16.73
CA LEU A 822 29.89 3.52 -16.84
C LEU A 822 30.24 3.07 -18.25
N ARG A 823 31.08 2.03 -18.38
CA ARG A 823 31.39 1.36 -19.64
C ARG A 823 31.04 -0.11 -19.54
N LEU A 824 30.20 -0.57 -20.47
CA LEU A 824 29.85 -1.97 -20.68
C LEU A 824 30.48 -2.45 -21.99
N GLU A 825 31.16 -3.58 -21.96
CA GLU A 825 31.74 -4.26 -23.12
C GLU A 825 31.27 -5.72 -23.13
N VAL A 826 30.73 -6.17 -24.26
CA VAL A 826 30.17 -7.52 -24.43
C VAL A 826 30.83 -8.18 -25.64
N ARG A 827 31.37 -9.39 -25.45
CA ARG A 827 31.96 -10.22 -26.50
C ARG A 827 31.20 -11.53 -26.61
N GLU A 828 30.57 -11.74 -27.76
CA GLU A 828 29.83 -12.95 -28.07
C GLU A 828 30.75 -14.04 -28.63
N ALA A 829 30.31 -15.30 -28.58
CA ALA A 829 31.11 -16.46 -28.98
C ALA A 829 31.46 -16.48 -30.48
N ASP A 830 30.65 -15.84 -31.32
CA ASP A 830 30.88 -15.69 -32.76
C ASP A 830 31.88 -14.57 -33.11
N GLY A 831 32.39 -13.85 -32.11
CA GLY A 831 33.32 -12.73 -32.27
C GLY A 831 32.65 -11.35 -32.33
N THR A 832 31.33 -11.26 -32.25
CA THR A 832 30.59 -10.00 -32.20
C THR A 832 30.93 -9.20 -30.94
N TYR A 833 31.10 -7.89 -31.08
CA TYR A 833 31.52 -7.01 -30.00
C TYR A 833 30.60 -5.80 -29.85
N HIS A 834 30.03 -5.63 -28.66
CA HIS A 834 29.22 -4.47 -28.30
C HIS A 834 29.89 -3.62 -27.23
N ARG A 835 29.73 -2.30 -27.32
CA ARG A 835 30.20 -1.37 -26.30
C ARG A 835 29.15 -0.30 -26.04
N HIS A 836 28.78 -0.15 -24.78
CA HIS A 836 27.88 0.89 -24.30
C HIS A 836 28.59 1.78 -23.28
N THR A 837 28.28 3.07 -23.26
CA THR A 837 28.86 4.03 -22.31
C THR A 837 27.80 5.03 -21.89
N GLN A 838 27.69 5.26 -20.57
CA GLN A 838 26.68 6.13 -19.98
C GLN A 838 27.29 6.99 -18.86
N LEU A 839 26.82 8.23 -18.75
CA LEU A 839 27.12 9.11 -17.61
C LEU A 839 26.20 8.77 -16.44
N LEU A 840 26.76 8.66 -15.25
CA LEU A 840 26.05 8.41 -14.00
C LEU A 840 26.24 9.61 -13.06
N THR A 841 25.16 10.14 -12.50
CA THR A 841 25.18 11.24 -11.53
C THR A 841 24.83 10.70 -10.15
N PHE A 842 25.86 10.57 -9.31
CA PHE A 842 25.70 10.17 -7.91
C PHE A 842 25.51 11.41 -7.04
N VAL A 843 24.37 11.50 -6.35
CA VAL A 843 24.04 12.58 -5.41
C VAL A 843 24.17 12.01 -4.01
N ARG A 844 25.09 12.55 -3.21
CA ARG A 844 25.38 12.02 -1.88
C ARG A 844 24.38 12.53 -0.85
#